data_AF-A0A1Y6EIL1-F1
#
_entry.id   AF-A0A1Y6EIL1-F1
#
_cell.length_a   1.000
_cell.length_b   1.000
_cell.length_c   1.000
_cell.angle_alpha   90.00
_cell.angle_beta   90.00
_cell.angle_gamma   90.00
#
_symmetry.space_group_name_H-M   'P 1'
#
loop_
_entity.id
_entity.type
_entity.pdbx_description
1 polymer ?
#
loop_
_entity_poly.entity_id
_entity_poly.type
_entity_poly.pdbx_seq_one_letter_code
_entity_poly.pdbx_strand_id
1 'polypeptide(L)'
;MISVNSSAIRTGGVRSRGFTFIELLVALLILGVGIGSLVTLQSTFIRSTALAAERNAAMDIAQSRLEQLRATEFAAISAGSESVTSTQQTFAVQWQVTDQFYDGQWFAADSEVLPAKFSTTPAPTPHAKSVSVQVSWQARGGATEQIEVPGWSAALQLRDGQRVAREPSVRADPRVVYNPGAAPEVIAIKLEENSAASEYFVKETSKPTPQVSRSGEYLQVSFDAVTYDEATQTQRIEDFMTLNCRCTLQASGQGATPNRMALIDGELQLDTAASEFIEKNVGVSADANQPALCNQCCRDHHDSSAMVADGNLYQQTDNRTASGNHRHYNEVNGSLVEAGVGDQYLEACRMRRVDGYYAPFADWQLQSVVLMSAAYLTQSDSASVYEAYIQQAVRAMVTGEPLPQPPTGRDLNVAPGAYQLIGRGVYLDEMDAAHEQEVLTRLQNGETDWLRIVPFYEVNLTLLSDWESDNAVVASVTNEPIGTIVDPENSFYGTYSRGRLQAEQNGMSVVNMQVLGGNSGVIGSAATNPVDAGRVFTDAVNVTVTAQDENTDLFSVTGEINCLDALGSSCKNNQLRNVNVTISDLNLSCEYQTGGRNQTPFYSCANIPAGWSGLITFAKEGFSFTPAQVSIDNLSGNRQFNILMQE
;
A
#
# COMPACT_ATOMS: atom_id res chain seq x y z
N MET A 1 -8.04 33.84 72.84
CA MET A 1 -8.78 33.07 73.87
C MET A 1 -8.21 31.66 73.81
N ILE A 2 -7.37 31.18 74.73
CA ILE A 2 -7.49 30.97 76.19
C ILE A 2 -6.01 30.77 76.65
N SER A 3 -5.38 31.64 77.46
CA SER A 3 -5.46 31.90 78.91
C SER A 3 -5.03 30.75 79.83
N VAL A 4 -4.28 31.14 80.88
CA VAL A 4 -4.04 30.46 82.18
C VAL A 4 -2.80 29.50 82.18
N ASN A 5 -1.84 29.51 83.11
CA ASN A 5 -1.78 30.06 84.48
C ASN A 5 -0.35 30.38 84.95
N SER A 6 -0.27 31.34 85.85
CA SER A 6 0.89 31.66 86.70
C SER A 6 1.06 30.60 87.80
N SER A 7 2.30 30.23 88.12
CA SER A 7 2.63 29.66 89.43
C SER A 7 4.00 30.14 89.89
N ALA A 8 3.97 30.82 91.02
CA ALA A 8 5.09 31.45 91.67
C ALA A 8 5.79 30.50 92.66
N ILE A 9 7.09 30.77 92.86
CA ILE A 9 7.92 30.49 94.05
C ILE A 9 8.34 29.02 94.28
N ARG A 10 9.65 28.76 94.19
CA ARG A 10 10.46 28.41 95.38
C ARG A 10 11.96 28.61 95.15
N THR A 11 12.53 29.34 96.09
CA THR A 11 13.94 29.59 96.36
C THR A 11 14.71 28.29 96.55
N GLY A 12 15.72 28.07 95.73
CA GLY A 12 16.76 27.07 95.96
C GLY A 12 18.01 27.55 95.24
N GLY A 13 18.94 28.16 95.96
CA GLY A 13 20.26 28.48 95.42
C GLY A 13 20.94 27.19 94.97
N VAL A 14 20.86 26.88 93.67
CA VAL A 14 21.70 25.86 93.06
C VAL A 14 23.07 26.45 93.00
N ARG A 15 23.94 25.97 93.90
CA ARG A 15 25.37 26.19 93.88
C ARG A 15 25.86 26.10 92.44
N SER A 16 26.41 27.19 91.92
CA SER A 16 27.28 27.15 90.76
C SER A 16 28.51 26.31 91.12
N ARG A 17 28.43 25.00 90.92
CA ARG A 17 29.60 24.14 90.90
C ARG A 17 30.41 24.59 89.69
N GLY A 18 31.47 25.36 89.94
CA GLY A 18 32.44 25.69 88.92
C GLY A 18 32.96 24.41 88.29
N PHE A 19 33.12 24.42 86.97
CA PHE A 19 33.69 23.30 86.22
C PHE A 19 35.06 22.95 86.77
N THR A 20 35.33 21.67 86.98
CA THR A 20 36.68 21.23 87.34
C THR A 20 37.60 21.41 86.13
N PHE A 21 38.87 21.77 86.35
CA PHE A 21 39.83 21.97 85.27
C PHE A 21 39.98 20.72 84.37
N ILE A 22 39.80 19.54 84.96
CA ILE A 22 39.77 18.25 84.26
C ILE A 22 38.57 18.13 83.31
N GLU A 23 37.36 18.54 83.71
CA GLU A 23 36.19 18.52 82.82
C GLU A 23 36.37 19.43 81.61
N LEU A 24 36.97 20.60 81.80
CA LEU A 24 37.26 21.54 80.71
C LEU A 24 38.30 20.96 79.74
N LEU A 25 39.33 20.29 80.25
CA LEU A 25 40.33 19.60 79.42
C LEU A 25 39.75 18.44 78.63
N VAL A 26 38.91 17.61 79.26
CA VAL A 26 38.26 16.47 78.59
C VAL A 26 37.25 16.96 77.55
N ALA A 27 36.47 18.00 77.85
CA ALA A 27 35.55 18.61 76.89
C ALA A 27 36.29 19.18 75.67
N LEU A 28 37.41 19.88 75.87
CA LEU A 28 38.24 20.39 74.77
C LEU A 28 38.87 19.29 73.93
N LEU A 29 39.30 18.18 74.55
CA LEU A 29 39.84 17.02 73.84
C LEU A 29 38.77 16.36 72.94
N ILE A 30 37.58 16.11 73.48
CA ILE A 30 36.46 15.50 72.73
C ILE A 30 36.03 16.44 71.59
N LEU A 31 35.95 17.75 71.84
CA LEU A 31 35.63 18.75 70.82
C LEU A 31 36.70 18.80 69.72
N GLY A 32 37.98 18.73 70.10
CA GLY A 32 39.11 18.71 69.17
C GLY A 32 39.11 17.49 68.25
N VAL A 33 38.85 16.30 68.81
CA VAL A 33 38.72 15.06 68.01
C VAL A 33 37.46 15.12 67.13
N GLY A 34 36.32 15.58 67.67
CA GLY A 34 35.08 15.70 66.93
C GLY A 34 35.16 16.65 65.74
N ILE A 35 35.78 17.82 65.92
CA ILE A 35 36.00 18.79 64.83
C ILE A 35 37.00 18.24 63.81
N GLY A 36 38.07 17.56 64.25
CA GLY A 36 39.04 16.92 63.37
C GLY A 36 38.40 15.88 62.44
N SER A 37 37.55 15.00 62.97
CA SER A 37 36.82 14.00 62.17
C SER A 37 35.78 14.63 61.24
N LEU A 38 35.13 15.73 61.63
CA LEU A 38 34.16 16.42 60.78
C LEU A 38 34.83 17.07 59.55
N VAL A 39 35.99 17.71 59.74
CA VAL A 39 36.74 18.36 58.66
C VAL A 39 37.27 17.34 57.64
N THR A 40 37.74 16.17 58.08
CA THR A 40 38.18 15.11 57.16
C THR A 40 37.02 14.51 56.37
N LEU A 41 35.86 14.32 57.00
CA LEU A 41 34.64 13.88 56.30
C LEU A 41 34.15 14.91 55.28
N GLN A 42 34.11 16.20 55.65
CA GLN A 42 33.72 17.29 54.73
C GLN A 42 34.69 17.41 53.54
N SER A 43 36.00 17.28 53.77
CA SER A 43 37.00 17.28 52.69
C SER A 43 36.82 16.10 51.74
N THR A 44 36.58 14.89 52.26
CA THR A 44 36.34 13.70 51.43
C THR A 44 35.04 13.82 50.64
N PHE A 45 33.98 14.35 51.25
CA PHE A 45 32.70 14.60 50.58
C PHE A 45 32.87 15.58 49.42
N ILE A 46 33.52 16.73 49.63
CA ILE A 46 33.75 17.74 48.58
C ILE A 46 34.58 17.16 47.42
N ARG A 47 35.62 16.36 47.69
CA ARG A 47 36.41 15.69 46.65
C ARG A 47 35.57 14.69 45.85
N SER A 48 34.71 13.93 46.53
CA SER A 48 33.83 12.96 45.87
C SER A 48 32.77 13.64 44.98
N THR A 49 32.22 14.77 45.42
CA THR A 49 31.26 15.56 44.62
C THR A 49 31.93 16.19 43.40
N ALA A 50 33.16 16.71 43.56
CA ALA A 50 33.93 17.27 42.44
C ALA A 50 34.25 16.20 41.37
N LEU A 51 34.71 15.01 41.78
CA LEU A 51 34.98 13.90 40.86
C LEU A 51 33.72 13.42 40.13
N ALA A 52 32.57 13.35 40.82
CA ALA A 52 31.30 13.00 40.21
C ALA A 52 30.86 14.05 39.17
N ALA A 53 31.04 15.34 39.47
CA ALA A 53 30.74 16.42 38.53
C ALA A 53 31.64 16.39 37.29
N GLU A 54 32.94 16.13 37.46
CA GLU A 54 33.90 15.97 36.36
C GLU A 54 33.55 14.79 35.45
N ARG A 55 33.16 13.64 36.03
CA ARG A 55 32.72 12.46 35.26
C ARG A 55 31.42 12.69 34.50
N ASN A 56 30.45 13.37 35.10
CA ASN A 56 29.21 13.72 34.42
C ASN A 56 29.48 14.65 33.22
N ALA A 57 30.31 15.68 33.42
CA ALA A 57 30.71 16.58 32.33
C ALA A 57 31.44 15.84 31.21
N ALA A 58 32.36 14.93 31.53
CA ALA A 58 33.03 14.09 30.53
C ALA A 58 32.03 13.24 29.75
N MET A 59 31.04 12.64 30.43
CA MET A 59 30.02 11.81 29.79
C MET A 59 29.12 12.62 28.85
N ASP A 60 28.73 13.83 29.25
CA ASP A 60 27.95 14.74 28.41
C ASP A 60 28.75 15.15 27.16
N ILE A 61 30.05 15.43 27.31
CA ILE A 61 30.95 15.73 26.19
C ILE A 61 31.07 14.54 25.23
N ALA A 62 31.28 13.34 25.77
CA ALA A 62 31.40 12.11 24.97
C ALA A 62 30.11 11.82 24.18
N GLN A 63 28.95 11.94 24.84
CA GLN A 63 27.65 11.77 24.19
C GLN A 63 27.39 12.85 23.14
N SER A 64 27.68 14.12 23.44
CA SER A 64 27.51 15.21 22.47
C SER A 64 28.37 15.00 21.22
N ARG A 65 29.63 14.59 21.39
CA ARG A 65 30.52 14.27 20.27
C ARG A 65 30.02 13.08 19.45
N LEU A 66 29.51 12.03 20.11
CA LEU A 66 28.92 10.89 19.41
C LEU A 66 27.68 11.30 18.60
N GLU A 67 26.81 12.16 19.13
CA GLU A 67 25.65 12.69 18.40
C GLU A 67 26.04 13.58 17.21
N GLN A 68 27.12 14.38 17.33
CA GLN A 68 27.64 15.15 16.19
C GLN A 68 28.14 14.23 15.06
N LEU A 69 28.85 13.15 15.40
CA LEU A 69 29.30 12.17 14.41
C LEU A 69 28.12 11.45 13.73
N ARG A 70 27.01 11.23 14.46
CA ARG A 70 25.77 10.69 13.89
C ARG A 70 25.06 11.64 12.95
N ALA A 71 25.17 12.95 13.18
CA ALA A 71 24.60 13.98 12.31
C ALA A 71 25.47 14.28 11.07
N THR A 72 26.65 13.67 10.97
CA THR A 72 27.55 13.81 9.83
C THR A 72 27.16 12.79 8.76
N GLU A 73 27.22 13.17 7.47
CA GLU A 73 26.99 12.22 6.37
C GLU A 73 27.86 10.98 6.54
N PHE A 74 27.28 9.79 6.33
CA PHE A 74 27.94 8.52 6.65
C PHE A 74 29.34 8.39 6.01
N ALA A 75 29.47 8.81 4.76
CA ALA A 75 30.74 8.79 4.03
C ALA A 75 31.80 9.75 4.62
N ALA A 76 31.39 10.83 5.27
CA ALA A 76 32.26 11.85 5.84
C ALA A 76 32.68 11.55 7.30
N ILE A 77 32.11 10.53 7.95
CA ILE A 77 32.48 10.13 9.31
C ILE A 77 33.92 9.60 9.31
N SER A 78 34.80 10.32 10.01
CA SER A 78 36.24 10.04 10.10
C SER A 78 36.76 10.22 11.53
N ALA A 79 37.87 9.56 11.84
CA ALA A 79 38.54 9.66 13.13
C ALA A 79 39.08 11.07 13.38
N GLY A 80 39.18 11.47 14.65
CA GLY A 80 39.58 12.82 15.00
C GLY A 80 39.84 13.04 16.47
N SER A 81 40.25 14.26 16.81
CA SER A 81 40.49 14.68 18.19
C SER A 81 40.27 16.17 18.36
N GLU A 82 39.97 16.58 19.59
CA GLU A 82 39.81 17.98 19.97
C GLU A 82 40.07 18.20 21.46
N SER A 83 39.98 19.45 21.89
CA SER A 83 39.96 19.82 23.31
C SER A 83 38.73 20.66 23.63
N VAL A 84 37.97 20.24 24.63
CA VAL A 84 36.77 20.93 25.10
C VAL A 84 37.05 21.51 26.48
N THR A 85 36.91 22.84 26.62
CA THR A 85 37.11 23.51 27.91
C THR A 85 35.76 23.87 28.52
N SER A 86 35.46 23.28 29.68
CA SER A 86 34.39 23.75 30.56
C SER A 86 34.95 24.78 31.54
N THR A 87 34.09 25.52 32.22
CA THR A 87 34.41 26.72 33.03
C THR A 87 35.59 26.59 34.02
N GLN A 88 36.02 25.38 34.40
CA GLN A 88 37.15 25.12 35.29
C GLN A 88 38.05 23.93 34.91
N GLN A 89 37.83 23.26 33.76
CA GLN A 89 38.54 22.02 33.40
C GLN A 89 38.61 21.86 31.87
N THR A 90 39.76 21.43 31.37
CA THR A 90 39.94 21.04 29.96
C THR A 90 39.90 19.52 29.83
N PHE A 91 39.12 19.05 28.85
CA PHE A 91 38.97 17.65 28.48
C PHE A 91 39.59 17.44 27.09
N ALA A 92 40.41 16.41 26.95
CA ALA A 92 40.88 15.93 25.65
C ALA A 92 39.91 14.87 25.14
N VAL A 93 39.34 15.10 23.97
CA VAL A 93 38.37 14.20 23.33
C VAL A 93 39.03 13.60 22.10
N GLN A 94 38.99 12.27 21.99
CA GLN A 94 39.52 11.53 20.84
C GLN A 94 38.44 10.55 20.38
N TRP A 95 38.27 10.38 19.08
CA TRP A 95 37.39 9.35 18.55
C TRP A 95 38.03 8.56 17.42
N GLN A 96 37.87 7.25 17.50
CA GLN A 96 38.29 6.30 16.46
C GLN A 96 37.08 5.85 15.67
N VAL A 97 37.28 5.64 14.37
CA VAL A 97 36.25 5.17 13.45
C VAL A 97 36.82 3.98 12.70
N THR A 98 36.11 2.85 12.76
CA THR A 98 36.49 1.63 12.04
C THR A 98 35.34 1.22 11.13
N ASP A 99 35.65 1.04 9.86
CA ASP A 99 34.70 0.52 8.87
C ASP A 99 34.33 -0.94 9.20
N GLN A 100 33.06 -1.29 9.03
CA GLN A 100 32.49 -2.58 9.40
C GLN A 100 31.72 -3.18 8.22
N PHE A 101 32.01 -4.44 7.92
CA PHE A 101 31.39 -5.23 6.87
C PHE A 101 30.59 -6.39 7.46
N TYR A 102 29.53 -6.82 6.77
CA TYR A 102 28.66 -7.88 7.27
C TYR A 102 28.62 -9.07 6.30
N ASP A 103 28.87 -10.27 6.83
CA ASP A 103 28.76 -11.54 6.11
C ASP A 103 28.40 -12.67 7.09
N GLY A 104 27.15 -12.70 7.53
CA GLY A 104 26.66 -13.59 8.59
C GLY A 104 27.16 -13.25 10.01
N GLN A 105 28.21 -12.44 10.11
CA GLN A 105 28.73 -11.79 11.31
C GLN A 105 29.41 -10.46 10.91
N TRP A 106 29.64 -9.58 11.87
CA TRP A 106 30.34 -8.31 11.63
C TRP A 106 31.86 -8.50 11.59
N PHE A 107 32.51 -7.89 10.61
CA PHE A 107 33.95 -7.87 10.42
C PHE A 107 34.44 -6.43 10.35
N ALA A 108 35.40 -6.08 11.19
CA ALA A 108 36.12 -4.82 11.08
C ALA A 108 37.03 -4.84 9.83
N ALA A 109 37.19 -3.70 9.17
CA ALA A 109 38.01 -3.57 7.97
C ALA A 109 39.49 -3.95 8.19
N ASP A 110 39.97 -3.88 9.43
CA ASP A 110 41.32 -4.26 9.85
C ASP A 110 41.40 -5.70 10.40
N SER A 111 40.33 -6.48 10.32
CA SER A 111 40.29 -7.86 10.79
C SER A 111 41.13 -8.80 9.92
N GLU A 112 41.98 -9.62 10.54
CA GLU A 112 42.77 -10.67 9.86
C GLU A 112 41.92 -11.74 9.17
N VAL A 113 40.63 -11.86 9.56
CA VAL A 113 39.67 -12.82 9.00
C VAL A 113 38.60 -12.17 8.11
N LEU A 114 38.86 -10.96 7.60
CA LEU A 114 37.95 -10.26 6.69
C LEU A 114 37.71 -11.09 5.41
N PRO A 115 36.45 -11.42 5.05
CA PRO A 115 36.15 -12.14 3.82
C PRO A 115 36.74 -11.44 2.59
N ALA A 116 37.27 -12.22 1.64
CA ALA A 116 37.98 -11.71 0.46
C ALA A 116 37.15 -10.71 -0.38
N LYS A 117 35.82 -10.86 -0.38
CA LYS A 117 34.87 -9.95 -1.05
C LYS A 117 34.90 -8.51 -0.51
N PHE A 118 35.41 -8.29 0.69
CA PHE A 118 35.56 -6.97 1.30
C PHE A 118 37.00 -6.44 1.26
N SER A 119 37.97 -7.26 0.85
CA SER A 119 39.38 -6.88 0.70
C SER A 119 39.74 -6.53 -0.76
N THR A 120 38.83 -5.85 -1.47
CA THR A 120 39.03 -5.42 -2.86
C THR A 120 39.64 -4.01 -2.95
N THR A 121 40.14 -3.65 -4.13
CA THR A 121 40.64 -2.29 -4.42
C THR A 121 39.91 -1.73 -5.66
N PRO A 122 39.06 -0.69 -5.53
CA PRO A 122 38.72 0.01 -4.28
C PRO A 122 37.94 -0.89 -3.30
N ALA A 123 38.06 -0.58 -2.01
CA ALA A 123 37.28 -1.25 -0.98
C ALA A 123 35.78 -0.97 -1.20
N PRO A 124 34.89 -1.94 -0.97
CA PRO A 124 33.46 -1.70 -1.11
C PRO A 124 32.99 -0.75 0.00
N THR A 125 31.83 -0.12 -0.21
CA THR A 125 31.21 0.74 0.80
C THR A 125 30.93 -0.07 2.07
N PRO A 126 31.36 0.39 3.26
CA PRO A 126 31.11 -0.33 4.51
C PRO A 126 29.62 -0.28 4.89
N HIS A 127 29.12 -1.36 5.48
CA HIS A 127 27.73 -1.47 5.93
C HIS A 127 27.47 -0.64 7.19
N ALA A 128 28.49 -0.50 8.05
CA ALA A 128 28.47 0.37 9.22
C ALA A 128 29.87 0.91 9.54
N LYS A 129 29.93 1.86 10.45
CA LYS A 129 31.13 2.39 11.08
C LYS A 129 30.98 2.26 12.59
N SER A 130 31.91 1.57 13.24
CA SER A 130 31.99 1.60 14.70
C SER A 130 32.79 2.84 15.12
N VAL A 131 32.36 3.48 16.20
CA VAL A 131 32.93 4.71 16.73
C VAL A 131 33.22 4.50 18.21
N SER A 132 34.44 4.81 18.65
CA SER A 132 34.75 4.88 20.08
C SER A 132 35.14 6.31 20.43
N VAL A 133 34.38 6.97 21.31
CA VAL A 133 34.66 8.32 21.80
C VAL A 133 35.28 8.23 23.18
N GLN A 134 36.55 8.59 23.30
CA GLN A 134 37.28 8.67 24.55
C GLN A 134 37.40 10.13 25.02
N VAL A 135 37.07 10.39 26.28
CA VAL A 135 37.26 11.69 26.92
C VAL A 135 38.18 11.52 28.12
N SER A 136 39.31 12.22 28.12
CA SER A 136 40.32 12.19 29.19
C SER A 136 40.56 13.57 29.79
N TRP A 137 40.82 13.63 31.09
CA TRP A 137 41.11 14.87 31.81
C TRP A 137 42.02 14.61 33.01
N GLN A 138 42.68 15.67 33.49
CA GLN A 138 43.45 15.62 34.72
C GLN A 138 42.55 16.02 35.89
N ALA A 139 42.28 15.09 36.81
CA ALA A 139 41.54 15.38 38.03
C ALA A 139 42.32 16.34 38.94
N ARG A 140 41.63 17.05 39.84
CA ARG A 140 42.24 18.02 40.77
C ARG A 140 43.38 17.47 41.65
N GLY A 141 43.49 16.14 41.78
CA GLY A 141 44.58 15.44 42.48
C GLY A 141 45.81 15.12 41.62
N GLY A 142 45.83 15.53 40.35
CA GLY A 142 46.92 15.30 39.40
C GLY A 142 46.84 13.98 38.62
N ALA A 143 45.93 13.08 38.99
CA ALA A 143 45.68 11.81 38.28
C ALA A 143 44.91 12.05 36.97
N THR A 144 45.24 11.29 35.93
CA THR A 144 44.49 11.29 34.67
C THR A 144 43.31 10.33 34.78
N GLU A 145 42.12 10.82 34.50
CA GLU A 145 40.88 10.07 34.42
C GLU A 145 40.43 10.00 32.95
N GLN A 146 39.73 8.93 32.58
CA GLN A 146 39.18 8.77 31.24
C GLN A 146 37.85 8.02 31.27
N ILE A 147 37.00 8.31 30.30
CA ILE A 147 35.82 7.53 29.97
C ILE A 147 35.82 7.20 28.48
N GLU A 148 35.18 6.10 28.12
CA GLU A 148 34.99 5.68 26.73
C GLU A 148 33.51 5.40 26.48
N VAL A 149 32.98 5.97 25.40
CA VAL A 149 31.60 5.77 24.96
C VAL A 149 31.65 5.18 23.56
N PRO A 150 31.33 3.89 23.39
CA PRO A 150 31.22 3.27 22.08
C PRO A 150 29.89 3.66 21.42
N GLY A 151 29.88 3.65 20.09
CA GLY A 151 28.72 3.85 19.26
C GLY A 151 28.89 3.22 17.89
N TRP A 152 27.77 3.07 17.18
CA TRP A 152 27.75 2.59 15.81
C TRP A 152 26.93 3.56 14.97
N SER A 153 27.35 3.76 13.73
CA SER A 153 26.61 4.48 12.69
C SER A 153 26.47 3.55 11.47
N ALA A 154 25.27 3.42 10.92
CA ALA A 154 25.02 2.62 9.72
C ALA A 154 24.74 3.56 8.54
N ALA A 155 24.98 3.09 7.31
CA ALA A 155 24.80 3.89 6.09
C ALA A 155 23.34 4.34 5.81
N LEU A 156 22.37 3.86 6.61
CA LEU A 156 20.91 4.07 6.56
C LEU A 156 20.22 3.62 5.25
N GLN A 157 19.34 2.63 5.41
CA GLN A 157 18.06 2.52 4.71
C GLN A 157 16.97 2.98 5.70
N LEU A 158 15.97 3.72 5.20
CA LEU A 158 15.03 4.66 5.86
C LEU A 158 14.19 4.23 7.11
N ARG A 159 14.54 3.17 7.87
CA ARG A 159 13.68 2.69 8.99
C ARG A 159 14.28 2.60 10.38
N ASP A 160 15.57 2.82 10.59
CA ASP A 160 16.17 2.71 11.92
C ASP A 160 16.42 4.08 12.58
N GLY A 161 15.35 4.67 13.13
CA GLY A 161 15.45 5.72 14.14
C GLY A 161 15.92 5.21 15.52
N GLN A 162 16.63 4.08 15.58
CA GLN A 162 16.98 3.41 16.83
C GLN A 162 18.36 3.83 17.32
N ARG A 163 18.45 4.29 18.57
CA ARG A 163 19.70 4.58 19.26
C ARG A 163 20.48 3.28 19.46
N VAL A 164 21.49 3.05 18.64
CA VAL A 164 22.31 1.84 18.71
C VAL A 164 23.53 2.09 19.62
N ALA A 165 23.46 1.61 20.86
CA ALA A 165 24.56 1.58 21.84
C ALA A 165 25.24 0.19 21.91
N ARG A 166 24.88 -0.73 21.01
CA ARG A 166 25.37 -2.11 20.90
C ARG A 166 25.58 -2.45 19.43
N GLU A 167 26.24 -3.54 19.09
CA GLU A 167 26.26 -4.05 17.71
C GLU A 167 24.81 -4.15 17.14
N PRO A 168 24.56 -3.74 15.89
CA PRO A 168 23.24 -3.92 15.27
C PRO A 168 22.85 -5.40 15.31
N SER A 169 21.66 -5.71 15.82
CA SER A 169 21.17 -7.09 15.89
C SER A 169 21.17 -7.73 14.49
N VAL A 170 21.51 -9.02 14.39
CA VAL A 170 21.29 -9.85 13.19
C VAL A 170 19.82 -9.74 12.81
N ARG A 171 19.51 -8.85 11.86
CA ARG A 171 18.23 -8.84 11.18
C ARG A 171 18.49 -9.55 9.87
N ALA A 172 17.82 -10.69 9.66
CA ALA A 172 17.49 -11.08 8.31
C ALA A 172 16.90 -9.83 7.64
N ASP A 173 17.22 -9.60 6.36
CA ASP A 173 16.59 -8.52 5.59
C ASP A 173 15.11 -8.46 5.94
N PRO A 174 14.50 -7.27 6.10
CA PRO A 174 13.10 -7.17 6.46
C PRO A 174 12.25 -7.93 5.43
N ARG A 175 11.90 -9.18 5.74
CA ARG A 175 10.99 -10.01 4.96
C ARG A 175 9.59 -9.64 5.41
N VAL A 176 8.83 -9.03 4.52
CA VAL A 176 7.40 -8.86 4.75
C VAL A 176 6.77 -10.11 4.17
N VAL A 177 6.35 -11.03 5.05
CA VAL A 177 5.62 -12.22 4.62
C VAL A 177 4.35 -11.76 3.93
N TYR A 178 4.31 -11.93 2.61
CA TYR A 178 3.14 -11.67 1.81
C TYR A 178 2.34 -12.96 1.66
N ASN A 179 1.02 -12.88 1.85
CA ASN A 179 0.12 -13.99 1.56
C ASN A 179 -0.57 -13.68 0.23
N PRO A 180 -0.22 -14.40 -0.86
CA PRO A 180 -0.79 -14.14 -2.18
C PRO A 180 -2.31 -14.13 -2.16
N GLY A 181 -2.88 -13.29 -3.02
CA GLY A 181 -4.29 -13.32 -3.35
C GLY A 181 -4.65 -14.64 -4.04
N ALA A 182 -5.96 -14.92 -4.07
CA ALA A 182 -6.48 -16.12 -4.70
C ALA A 182 -7.29 -15.76 -5.95
N ALA A 183 -7.16 -16.60 -6.97
CA ALA A 183 -8.06 -16.61 -8.10
C ALA A 183 -9.51 -16.81 -7.62
N PRO A 184 -10.49 -16.23 -8.31
CA PRO A 184 -10.35 -15.50 -9.58
C PRO A 184 -10.16 -13.99 -9.42
N GLU A 185 -10.16 -13.49 -8.16
CA GLU A 185 -10.13 -12.06 -7.85
C GLU A 185 -8.74 -11.46 -7.98
N VAL A 186 -7.70 -12.22 -7.64
CA VAL A 186 -6.29 -11.86 -7.79
C VAL A 186 -5.60 -12.94 -8.60
N ILE A 187 -4.86 -12.52 -9.63
CA ILE A 187 -4.07 -13.42 -10.47
C ILE A 187 -2.61 -13.03 -10.31
N ALA A 188 -1.78 -14.02 -10.02
CA ALA A 188 -0.34 -13.90 -9.97
C ALA A 188 0.22 -14.00 -11.39
N ILE A 189 1.04 -13.02 -11.78
CA ILE A 189 1.76 -13.01 -13.05
C ILE A 189 3.25 -13.15 -12.73
N LYS A 190 3.87 -14.23 -13.22
CA LYS A 190 5.32 -14.39 -13.13
C LYS A 190 6.01 -13.38 -14.04
N LEU A 191 7.00 -12.70 -13.48
CA LEU A 191 7.85 -11.72 -14.16
C LEU A 191 9.11 -12.35 -14.76
N GLU A 192 9.17 -13.69 -14.78
CA GLU A 192 10.26 -14.43 -15.37
C GLU A 192 9.73 -15.54 -16.29
N GLU A 193 10.32 -15.64 -17.48
CA GLU A 193 9.98 -16.65 -18.50
C GLU A 193 10.79 -17.94 -18.34
N ASN A 194 11.24 -18.25 -17.11
CA ASN A 194 11.98 -19.48 -16.80
C ASN A 194 11.04 -20.58 -16.27
N SER A 195 10.55 -21.44 -17.16
CA SER A 195 9.67 -22.56 -16.81
C SER A 195 10.33 -23.64 -15.93
N ALA A 196 11.65 -23.58 -15.71
CA ALA A 196 12.39 -24.48 -14.82
C ALA A 196 12.64 -23.92 -13.41
N ALA A 197 12.30 -22.64 -13.16
CA ALA A 197 12.44 -22.05 -11.83
C ALA A 197 11.38 -22.61 -10.86
N SER A 198 11.74 -22.74 -9.58
CA SER A 198 10.82 -23.18 -8.52
C SER A 198 10.27 -22.02 -7.68
N GLU A 199 10.88 -20.84 -7.81
CA GLU A 199 10.55 -19.61 -7.11
C GLU A 199 10.65 -18.49 -8.14
N TYR A 200 9.71 -17.55 -8.11
CA TYR A 200 9.57 -16.50 -9.11
C TYR A 200 9.50 -15.11 -8.49
N PHE A 201 9.89 -14.10 -9.27
CA PHE A 201 9.35 -12.76 -9.09
C PHE A 201 7.93 -12.73 -9.63
N VAL A 202 6.99 -12.30 -8.80
CA VAL A 202 5.56 -12.31 -9.08
C VAL A 202 5.01 -10.90 -8.94
N LYS A 203 4.11 -10.52 -9.84
CA LYS A 203 3.27 -9.32 -9.71
C LYS A 203 1.81 -9.71 -9.68
N GLU A 204 1.05 -9.12 -8.76
CA GLU A 204 -0.39 -9.29 -8.68
C GLU A 204 -1.05 -7.97 -8.26
N THR A 205 -2.30 -7.75 -8.67
CA THR A 205 -3.08 -6.61 -8.22
C THR A 205 -4.24 -7.07 -7.35
N SER A 206 -4.48 -6.35 -6.26
CA SER A 206 -5.70 -6.50 -5.48
C SER A 206 -6.93 -6.15 -6.33
N LYS A 207 -8.10 -6.68 -5.98
CA LYS A 207 -9.35 -6.28 -6.61
C LYS A 207 -9.62 -4.78 -6.42
N PRO A 208 -9.91 -4.01 -7.49
CA PRO A 208 -10.33 -2.63 -7.37
C PRO A 208 -11.56 -2.45 -6.48
N THR A 209 -11.47 -1.54 -5.51
CA THR A 209 -12.56 -1.23 -4.59
C THR A 209 -13.14 0.15 -4.90
N PRO A 210 -14.25 0.20 -5.67
CA PRO A 210 -14.96 1.45 -5.91
C PRO A 210 -15.67 1.96 -4.67
N GLN A 211 -15.60 3.26 -4.45
CA GLN A 211 -16.23 3.96 -3.35
C GLN A 211 -16.90 5.21 -3.90
N VAL A 212 -18.13 5.46 -3.47
CA VAL A 212 -18.90 6.64 -3.83
C VAL A 212 -18.85 7.63 -2.68
N SER A 213 -18.59 8.91 -2.96
CA SER A 213 -18.73 9.99 -1.98
C SER A 213 -20.18 10.11 -1.51
N ARG A 214 -20.38 10.72 -0.33
CA ARG A 214 -21.70 10.89 0.30
C ARG A 214 -22.72 11.66 -0.56
N SER A 215 -22.26 12.44 -1.54
CA SER A 215 -23.12 13.18 -2.48
C SER A 215 -23.55 12.36 -3.71
N GLY A 216 -23.03 11.15 -3.92
CA GLY A 216 -23.35 10.30 -5.07
C GLY A 216 -22.65 10.62 -6.39
N GLU A 217 -21.99 11.78 -6.50
CA GLU A 217 -21.42 12.27 -7.78
C GLU A 217 -19.93 11.92 -7.98
N TYR A 218 -19.20 11.61 -6.90
CA TYR A 218 -17.75 11.42 -6.95
C TYR A 218 -17.37 9.98 -6.61
N LEU A 219 -16.63 9.34 -7.53
CA LEU A 219 -16.12 7.99 -7.46
C LEU A 219 -14.62 8.01 -7.12
N GLN A 220 -14.23 7.08 -6.26
CA GLN A 220 -12.85 6.79 -5.90
C GLN A 220 -12.65 5.28 -6.04
N VAL A 221 -11.65 4.87 -6.80
CA VAL A 221 -11.28 3.46 -6.98
C VAL A 221 -9.85 3.28 -6.50
N SER A 222 -9.67 2.43 -5.50
CA SER A 222 -8.35 2.07 -4.99
C SER A 222 -8.02 0.62 -5.28
N PHE A 223 -6.75 0.36 -5.59
CA PHE A 223 -6.17 -0.98 -5.60
C PHE A 223 -4.66 -0.89 -5.40
N ASP A 224 -4.10 -1.98 -4.86
CA ASP A 224 -2.67 -2.15 -4.72
C ASP A 224 -2.14 -3.05 -5.85
N ALA A 225 -0.97 -2.72 -6.39
CA ALA A 225 -0.13 -3.65 -7.11
C ALA A 225 1.02 -4.10 -6.21
N VAL A 226 1.19 -5.41 -6.06
CA VAL A 226 2.22 -6.01 -5.23
C VAL A 226 3.17 -6.79 -6.11
N THR A 227 4.46 -6.49 -5.99
CA THR A 227 5.54 -7.28 -6.58
C THR A 227 6.34 -7.92 -5.45
N TYR A 228 6.56 -9.23 -5.53
CA TYR A 228 7.34 -9.95 -4.53
C TYR A 228 8.20 -11.04 -5.16
N ASP A 229 9.29 -11.36 -4.48
CA ASP A 229 10.13 -12.51 -4.79
C ASP A 229 9.75 -13.66 -3.84
N GLU A 230 9.34 -14.80 -4.39
CA GLU A 230 8.97 -15.98 -3.60
C GLU A 230 10.16 -16.52 -2.78
N ALA A 231 11.40 -16.37 -3.26
CA ALA A 231 12.62 -16.86 -2.61
C ALA A 231 12.98 -16.02 -1.37
N THR A 232 13.01 -14.70 -1.55
CA THR A 232 13.44 -13.77 -0.51
C THR A 232 12.29 -13.21 0.32
N GLN A 233 11.04 -13.30 -0.15
CA GLN A 233 9.87 -12.62 0.41
C GLN A 233 10.07 -11.10 0.54
N THR A 234 10.87 -10.53 -0.35
CA THR A 234 10.97 -9.08 -0.52
C THR A 234 9.74 -8.58 -1.27
N GLN A 235 9.27 -7.38 -0.93
CA GLN A 235 7.99 -6.86 -1.42
C GLN A 235 8.11 -5.38 -1.80
N ARG A 236 7.53 -5.03 -2.94
CA ARG A 236 7.19 -3.66 -3.33
C ARG A 236 5.67 -3.55 -3.43
N ILE A 237 5.10 -2.50 -2.83
CA ILE A 237 3.67 -2.19 -2.89
C ILE A 237 3.49 -0.85 -3.58
N GLU A 238 2.58 -0.80 -4.53
CA GLU A 238 2.16 0.40 -5.23
C GLU A 238 0.66 0.60 -4.97
N ASP A 239 0.35 1.51 -4.03
CA ASP A 239 -1.03 1.86 -3.63
C ASP A 239 -1.55 2.96 -4.57
N PHE A 240 -2.52 2.59 -5.41
CA PHE A 240 -3.15 3.47 -6.38
C PHE A 240 -4.54 3.92 -5.92
N MET A 241 -4.86 5.16 -6.27
CA MET A 241 -6.19 5.75 -6.15
C MET A 241 -6.52 6.48 -7.45
N THR A 242 -7.63 6.15 -8.09
CA THR A 242 -8.17 6.91 -9.22
C THR A 242 -9.46 7.57 -8.78
N LEU A 243 -9.64 8.86 -9.09
CA LEU A 243 -10.82 9.62 -8.70
C LEU A 243 -11.29 10.56 -9.79
N ASN A 244 -12.60 10.83 -9.84
CA ASN A 244 -13.14 11.95 -10.60
C ASN A 244 -13.33 13.19 -9.71
N CYS A 245 -13.18 14.34 -10.35
CA CYS A 245 -13.29 15.65 -9.75
C CYS A 245 -14.02 16.61 -10.69
N ARG A 246 -14.69 17.59 -10.10
CA ARG A 246 -15.17 18.77 -10.81
C ARG A 246 -14.23 19.92 -10.47
N CYS A 247 -13.59 20.48 -11.48
CA CYS A 247 -12.59 21.51 -11.32
C CYS A 247 -13.06 22.81 -11.98
N THR A 248 -12.49 23.95 -11.60
CA THR A 248 -12.64 25.23 -12.30
C THR A 248 -11.28 25.61 -12.88
N LEU A 249 -11.22 25.81 -14.20
CA LEU A 249 -9.96 26.05 -14.89
C LEU A 249 -9.45 27.46 -14.55
N GLN A 250 -8.17 27.57 -14.23
CA GLN A 250 -7.51 28.84 -14.00
C GLN A 250 -6.49 29.13 -15.10
N ALA A 251 -5.85 30.30 -15.02
CA ALA A 251 -4.73 30.65 -15.87
C ALA A 251 -3.48 29.84 -15.47
N SER A 252 -2.29 30.45 -15.52
CA SER A 252 -1.08 29.80 -15.01
C SER A 252 -0.97 29.89 -13.50
N GLY A 253 -0.31 28.89 -12.92
CA GLY A 253 0.11 28.85 -11.52
C GLY A 253 1.12 27.74 -11.29
N GLN A 254 1.45 27.50 -10.02
CA GLN A 254 2.35 26.42 -9.62
C GLN A 254 1.60 25.10 -9.51
N GLY A 255 2.03 24.09 -10.29
CA GLY A 255 1.50 22.73 -10.24
C GLY A 255 2.61 21.70 -10.46
N ALA A 256 2.43 20.50 -9.90
CA ALA A 256 3.44 19.43 -9.96
C ALA A 256 3.41 18.67 -11.30
N THR A 257 4.57 18.28 -11.83
CA THR A 257 4.70 17.30 -12.91
C THR A 257 4.23 15.90 -12.44
N PRO A 258 3.79 15.01 -13.35
CA PRO A 258 3.31 13.70 -12.96
C PRO A 258 4.43 12.84 -12.39
N ASN A 259 4.04 11.97 -11.47
CA ASN A 259 4.85 10.82 -11.08
C ASN A 259 4.77 9.72 -12.14
N ARG A 260 5.88 9.02 -12.33
CA ARG A 260 6.01 7.86 -13.21
C ARG A 260 7.02 6.86 -12.65
N MET A 261 7.00 5.64 -13.16
CA MET A 261 8.08 4.69 -12.94
C MET A 261 9.20 4.95 -13.95
N ALA A 262 10.44 4.80 -13.51
CA ALA A 262 11.63 4.89 -14.35
C ALA A 262 12.59 3.76 -14.01
N LEU A 263 13.49 3.45 -14.94
CA LEU A 263 14.58 2.52 -14.69
C LEU A 263 15.75 3.23 -14.02
N ILE A 264 16.01 2.90 -12.75
CA ILE A 264 17.11 3.47 -11.96
C ILE A 264 17.96 2.32 -11.44
N ASP A 265 19.26 2.36 -11.76
CA ASP A 265 20.23 1.31 -11.39
C ASP A 265 19.79 -0.12 -11.79
N GLY A 266 19.13 -0.24 -12.94
CA GLY A 266 18.67 -1.52 -13.49
C GLY A 266 17.39 -2.08 -12.86
N GLU A 267 16.77 -1.34 -11.95
CA GLU A 267 15.54 -1.71 -11.26
C GLU A 267 14.43 -0.67 -11.51
N LEU A 268 13.18 -1.13 -11.53
CA LEU A 268 12.03 -0.26 -11.72
C LEU A 268 11.74 0.52 -10.43
N GLN A 269 11.89 1.84 -10.45
CA GLN A 269 11.76 2.71 -9.29
C GLN A 269 10.91 3.94 -9.60
N LEU A 270 10.52 4.71 -8.58
CA LEU A 270 9.87 6.00 -8.79
C LEU A 270 10.88 6.97 -9.41
N ASP A 271 10.49 7.70 -10.45
CA ASP A 271 11.35 8.70 -11.08
C ASP A 271 11.72 9.81 -10.08
N THR A 272 13.02 10.01 -9.86
CA THR A 272 13.53 11.03 -8.93
C THR A 272 13.33 12.47 -9.41
N ALA A 273 13.09 12.66 -10.71
CA ALA A 273 12.79 13.97 -11.32
C ALA A 273 11.27 14.23 -11.44
N ALA A 274 10.43 13.37 -10.86
CA ALA A 274 8.98 13.56 -10.86
C ALA A 274 8.49 14.51 -9.75
N SER A 275 7.22 14.91 -9.84
CA SER A 275 6.54 15.75 -8.85
C SER A 275 7.18 17.14 -8.65
N GLU A 276 7.86 17.64 -9.68
CA GLU A 276 8.47 18.97 -9.67
C GLU A 276 7.40 20.06 -9.87
N PHE A 277 7.42 21.08 -9.01
CA PHE A 277 6.54 22.24 -9.18
C PHE A 277 7.06 23.16 -10.27
N ILE A 278 6.25 23.33 -11.30
CA ILE A 278 6.53 24.24 -12.43
C ILE A 278 5.38 25.22 -12.61
N GLU A 279 5.67 26.34 -13.29
CA GLU A 279 4.63 27.25 -13.74
C GLU A 279 3.93 26.68 -14.98
N LYS A 280 2.64 26.36 -14.87
CA LYS A 280 1.82 25.80 -15.94
C LYS A 280 0.35 26.16 -15.74
N ASN A 281 -0.53 25.78 -16.67
CA ASN A 281 -1.97 25.86 -16.43
C ASN A 281 -2.35 25.07 -15.18
N VAL A 282 -3.28 25.59 -14.38
CA VAL A 282 -3.79 24.94 -13.17
C VAL A 282 -5.30 25.09 -13.08
N GLY A 283 -5.92 24.30 -12.23
CA GLY A 283 -7.31 24.43 -11.81
C GLY A 283 -7.44 24.45 -10.29
N VAL A 284 -8.67 24.66 -9.84
CA VAL A 284 -9.04 24.53 -8.43
C VAL A 284 -10.28 23.66 -8.31
N SER A 285 -10.44 22.97 -7.19
CA SER A 285 -11.67 22.20 -6.95
C SER A 285 -12.89 23.14 -6.97
N ALA A 286 -13.93 22.74 -7.69
CA ALA A 286 -15.09 23.58 -7.94
C ALA A 286 -15.97 23.77 -6.69
N ASP A 287 -15.92 22.84 -5.73
CA ASP A 287 -16.66 22.89 -4.48
C ASP A 287 -15.99 22.07 -3.37
N ALA A 288 -16.39 22.29 -2.12
CA ALA A 288 -15.80 21.64 -0.94
C ALA A 288 -16.41 20.26 -0.61
N ASN A 289 -17.42 19.79 -1.36
CA ASN A 289 -18.09 18.50 -1.13
C ASN A 289 -17.45 17.34 -1.91
N GLN A 290 -16.31 17.59 -2.57
CA GLN A 290 -15.54 16.60 -3.30
C GLN A 290 -14.47 15.94 -2.41
N PRO A 291 -13.89 14.79 -2.81
CA PRO A 291 -12.74 14.22 -2.12
C PRO A 291 -11.58 15.22 -1.96
N ALA A 292 -10.87 15.19 -0.83
CA ALA A 292 -9.78 16.12 -0.55
C ALA A 292 -8.65 16.08 -1.62
N LEU A 293 -8.46 14.91 -2.23
CA LEU A 293 -7.51 14.68 -3.34
C LEU A 293 -7.87 15.48 -4.59
N CYS A 294 -9.11 15.96 -4.75
CA CYS A 294 -9.48 16.83 -5.86
C CYS A 294 -8.73 18.16 -5.87
N ASN A 295 -8.26 18.64 -4.71
CA ASN A 295 -7.41 19.83 -4.66
C ASN A 295 -6.06 19.60 -5.37
N GLN A 296 -5.46 18.42 -5.21
CA GLN A 296 -4.22 18.06 -5.90
C GLN A 296 -4.51 17.75 -7.37
N CYS A 297 -5.55 16.96 -7.65
CA CYS A 297 -5.97 16.63 -9.02
C CYS A 297 -6.18 17.89 -9.86
N CYS A 298 -7.06 18.80 -9.43
CA CYS A 298 -7.34 20.03 -10.19
C CYS A 298 -6.12 20.96 -10.30
N ARG A 299 -5.24 21.00 -9.29
CA ARG A 299 -4.05 21.87 -9.35
C ARG A 299 -3.00 21.33 -10.31
N ASP A 300 -2.74 20.02 -10.24
CA ASP A 300 -1.56 19.42 -10.82
C ASP A 300 -1.81 18.75 -12.17
N HIS A 301 -3.01 18.22 -12.43
CA HIS A 301 -3.33 17.44 -13.64
C HIS A 301 -3.55 18.36 -14.85
N HIS A 302 -2.44 18.89 -15.32
CA HIS A 302 -2.32 19.79 -16.45
C HIS A 302 -0.94 19.59 -17.07
N ASP A 303 -0.85 19.68 -18.39
CA ASP A 303 0.41 19.56 -19.10
C ASP A 303 0.98 20.93 -19.47
N SER A 304 2.24 20.94 -19.89
CA SER A 304 2.92 22.13 -20.41
C SER A 304 3.78 21.76 -21.61
N SER A 305 4.20 22.76 -22.40
CA SER A 305 5.07 22.54 -23.55
C SER A 305 6.44 21.97 -23.16
N ALA A 306 6.93 22.28 -21.95
CA ALA A 306 8.14 21.68 -21.40
C ALA A 306 7.93 20.19 -21.12
N MET A 307 6.83 19.86 -20.44
CA MET A 307 6.45 18.46 -20.18
C MET A 307 6.27 17.63 -21.46
N VAL A 308 5.73 18.24 -22.52
CA VAL A 308 5.62 17.60 -23.85
C VAL A 308 6.99 17.34 -24.45
N ALA A 309 7.93 18.29 -24.34
CA ALA A 309 9.28 18.12 -24.84
C ALA A 309 10.06 17.05 -24.06
N ASP A 310 9.80 16.95 -22.75
CA ASP A 310 10.46 15.99 -21.85
C ASP A 310 9.78 14.60 -21.85
N GLY A 311 8.61 14.46 -22.47
CA GLY A 311 7.83 13.21 -22.49
C GLY A 311 7.28 12.79 -21.12
N ASN A 312 7.09 13.73 -20.19
CA ASN A 312 6.52 13.45 -18.87
C ASN A 312 5.14 14.11 -18.72
N LEU A 313 4.09 13.41 -19.13
CA LEU A 313 2.74 13.96 -19.32
C LEU A 313 1.72 13.26 -18.43
N TYR A 314 0.69 13.99 -18.01
CA TYR A 314 -0.46 13.39 -17.35
C TYR A 314 -1.30 12.62 -18.35
N GLN A 315 -1.67 13.28 -19.46
CA GLN A 315 -2.50 12.69 -20.49
C GLN A 315 -1.70 12.53 -21.79
N GLN A 316 -1.70 11.31 -22.34
CA GLN A 316 -1.13 11.03 -23.65
C GLN A 316 -2.09 11.43 -24.77
N THR A 317 -1.83 12.58 -25.39
CA THR A 317 -2.65 13.12 -26.48
C THR A 317 -1.90 14.14 -27.34
N ASP A 318 -2.32 14.26 -28.60
CA ASP A 318 -1.95 15.36 -29.49
C ASP A 318 -2.91 16.55 -29.37
N ASN A 319 -4.06 16.38 -28.70
CA ASN A 319 -5.09 17.40 -28.59
C ASN A 319 -4.77 18.41 -27.47
N ARG A 320 -3.89 19.35 -27.79
CA ARG A 320 -3.34 20.31 -26.84
C ARG A 320 -3.63 21.77 -27.22
N THR A 321 -3.48 22.66 -26.25
CA THR A 321 -3.40 24.10 -26.48
C THR A 321 -1.97 24.52 -26.86
N ALA A 322 -1.76 25.79 -27.21
CA ALA A 322 -0.43 26.30 -27.51
C ALA A 322 0.53 26.31 -26.31
N SER A 323 0.02 26.25 -25.07
CA SER A 323 0.86 26.12 -23.87
C SER A 323 1.31 24.68 -23.61
N GLY A 324 0.89 23.72 -24.44
CA GLY A 324 1.11 22.29 -24.25
C GLY A 324 0.12 21.62 -23.29
N ASN A 325 -0.76 22.39 -22.65
CA ASN A 325 -1.81 21.82 -21.81
C ASN A 325 -2.77 20.97 -22.64
N HIS A 326 -3.11 19.77 -22.17
CA HIS A 326 -4.19 19.01 -22.77
C HIS A 326 -5.52 19.76 -22.57
N ARG A 327 -6.49 19.54 -23.45
CA ARG A 327 -7.77 20.25 -23.38
C ARG A 327 -8.68 19.62 -22.33
N HIS A 328 -9.37 20.46 -21.57
CA HIS A 328 -10.33 20.04 -20.55
C HIS A 328 -11.76 20.30 -21.03
N TYR A 329 -12.69 19.48 -20.58
CA TYR A 329 -14.07 19.48 -21.07
C TYR A 329 -15.07 19.40 -19.92
N ASN A 330 -16.24 19.99 -20.15
CA ASN A 330 -17.41 19.78 -19.32
C ASN A 330 -18.48 19.03 -20.10
N GLU A 331 -19.39 18.36 -19.39
CA GLU A 331 -20.57 17.76 -20.02
C GLU A 331 -21.71 18.77 -20.02
N VAL A 332 -22.20 19.11 -21.23
CA VAL A 332 -23.35 20.00 -21.43
C VAL A 332 -24.35 19.28 -22.32
N ASN A 333 -25.49 18.89 -21.76
CA ASN A 333 -26.56 18.15 -22.45
C ASN A 333 -26.06 16.85 -23.12
N GLY A 334 -25.25 16.05 -22.41
CA GLY A 334 -24.69 14.79 -22.93
C GLY A 334 -23.57 14.96 -23.97
N SER A 335 -23.06 16.17 -24.17
CA SER A 335 -21.96 16.45 -25.10
C SER A 335 -20.77 17.07 -24.37
N LEU A 336 -19.56 16.63 -24.72
CA LEU A 336 -18.32 17.20 -24.20
C LEU A 336 -18.04 18.54 -24.88
N VAL A 337 -17.96 19.60 -24.09
CA VAL A 337 -17.69 20.98 -24.53
C VAL A 337 -16.41 21.46 -23.87
N GLU A 338 -15.46 21.99 -24.65
CA GLU A 338 -14.17 22.47 -24.14
C GLU A 338 -14.38 23.60 -23.14
N ALA A 339 -13.69 23.53 -21.99
CA ALA A 339 -13.76 24.52 -20.93
C ALA A 339 -12.71 25.62 -21.13
N GLY A 340 -13.13 26.88 -20.99
CA GLY A 340 -12.25 28.04 -20.93
C GLY A 340 -11.79 28.37 -19.52
N VAL A 341 -10.87 29.33 -19.40
CA VAL A 341 -10.45 29.85 -18.09
C VAL A 341 -11.65 30.46 -17.36
N GLY A 342 -11.90 30.00 -16.13
CA GLY A 342 -13.05 30.36 -15.30
C GLY A 342 -14.23 29.38 -15.41
N ASP A 343 -14.24 28.50 -16.40
CA ASP A 343 -15.29 27.49 -16.56
C ASP A 343 -15.00 26.26 -15.71
N GLN A 344 -16.07 25.53 -15.37
CA GLN A 344 -15.95 24.21 -14.76
C GLN A 344 -15.66 23.14 -15.81
N TYR A 345 -14.90 22.12 -15.42
CA TYR A 345 -14.59 20.94 -16.22
C TYR A 345 -14.60 19.67 -15.36
N LEU A 346 -14.72 18.52 -16.02
CA LEU A 346 -14.61 17.20 -15.43
C LEU A 346 -13.16 16.75 -15.53
N GLU A 347 -12.61 16.24 -14.44
CA GLU A 347 -11.27 15.68 -14.41
C GLU A 347 -11.25 14.29 -13.79
N ALA A 348 -10.39 13.41 -14.28
CA ALA A 348 -10.17 12.10 -13.70
C ALA A 348 -8.66 11.90 -13.51
N CYS A 349 -8.21 11.73 -12.27
CA CYS A 349 -6.79 11.63 -11.96
C CYS A 349 -6.44 10.26 -11.39
N ARG A 350 -5.29 9.72 -11.83
CA ARG A 350 -4.59 8.65 -11.15
C ARG A 350 -3.65 9.25 -10.11
N MET A 351 -3.65 8.66 -8.94
CA MET A 351 -2.80 9.00 -7.81
C MET A 351 -2.07 7.74 -7.34
N ARG A 352 -0.86 7.90 -6.83
CA ARG A 352 -0.11 6.83 -6.16
C ARG A 352 0.40 7.32 -4.81
N ARG A 353 0.44 6.46 -3.80
CA ARG A 353 1.07 6.80 -2.52
C ARG A 353 2.60 6.87 -2.67
N VAL A 354 3.16 8.05 -2.44
CA VAL A 354 4.59 8.36 -2.43
C VAL A 354 4.92 9.00 -1.07
N ASP A 355 5.91 8.47 -0.36
CA ASP A 355 6.32 8.95 0.97
C ASP A 355 5.18 9.13 2.00
N GLY A 356 4.16 8.28 1.90
CA GLY A 356 2.99 8.27 2.78
C GLY A 356 1.81 9.12 2.30
N TYR A 357 1.98 9.96 1.29
CA TYR A 357 0.94 10.85 0.74
C TYR A 357 0.56 10.43 -0.68
N TYR A 358 -0.69 10.66 -1.08
CA TYR A 358 -1.05 10.50 -2.49
C TYR A 358 -0.46 11.65 -3.30
N ALA A 359 0.18 11.30 -4.39
CA ALA A 359 0.72 12.22 -5.38
C ALA A 359 0.14 11.88 -6.78
N PRO A 360 -0.16 12.89 -7.61
CA PRO A 360 -0.63 12.68 -8.98
C PRO A 360 0.36 11.87 -9.80
N PHE A 361 -0.16 10.93 -10.60
CA PHE A 361 0.58 10.00 -11.44
C PHE A 361 0.10 10.12 -12.88
N ALA A 362 0.94 9.74 -13.85
CA ALA A 362 0.54 9.71 -15.27
C ALA A 362 -0.70 8.80 -15.49
N ASP A 363 -1.60 9.23 -16.38
CA ASP A 363 -2.88 8.56 -16.61
C ASP A 363 -2.71 7.10 -17.01
N TRP A 364 -3.65 6.27 -16.57
CA TRP A 364 -3.74 4.89 -17.01
C TRP A 364 -3.81 4.79 -18.54
N GLN A 365 -3.03 3.87 -19.10
CA GLN A 365 -3.03 3.56 -20.54
C GLN A 365 -3.44 2.11 -20.75
N LEU A 366 -4.74 1.86 -20.90
CA LEU A 366 -5.25 0.52 -21.20
C LEU A 366 -4.77 0.11 -22.60
N GLN A 367 -4.30 -1.13 -22.71
CA GLN A 367 -3.78 -1.70 -23.95
C GLN A 367 -4.56 -2.93 -24.42
N SER A 368 -5.16 -3.69 -23.50
CA SER A 368 -5.97 -4.86 -23.85
C SER A 368 -6.99 -5.17 -22.76
N VAL A 369 -8.09 -5.82 -23.14
CA VAL A 369 -9.10 -6.38 -22.22
C VAL A 369 -9.43 -7.81 -22.61
N VAL A 370 -9.72 -8.63 -21.60
CA VAL A 370 -10.01 -10.05 -21.75
C VAL A 370 -11.19 -10.43 -20.84
N LEU A 371 -12.26 -10.93 -21.44
CA LEU A 371 -13.47 -11.43 -20.81
C LEU A 371 -13.39 -12.96 -20.64
N MET A 372 -13.68 -13.49 -19.46
CA MET A 372 -13.79 -14.93 -19.22
C MET A 372 -14.79 -15.23 -18.11
N SER A 373 -15.01 -16.51 -17.80
CA SER A 373 -15.73 -16.87 -16.57
C SER A 373 -14.80 -16.85 -15.36
N ALA A 374 -15.35 -16.62 -14.17
CA ALA A 374 -14.62 -16.80 -12.91
C ALA A 374 -14.03 -18.22 -12.79
N ALA A 375 -14.79 -19.22 -13.23
CA ALA A 375 -14.35 -20.62 -13.23
C ALA A 375 -13.08 -20.84 -14.09
N TYR A 376 -12.95 -20.16 -15.24
CA TYR A 376 -11.79 -20.26 -16.12
C TYR A 376 -10.47 -19.93 -15.39
N LEU A 377 -10.48 -18.93 -14.51
CA LEU A 377 -9.30 -18.53 -13.75
C LEU A 377 -8.99 -19.42 -12.53
N THR A 378 -9.95 -20.22 -12.08
CA THR A 378 -9.77 -21.13 -10.94
C THR A 378 -9.25 -22.51 -11.34
N GLN A 379 -9.31 -22.85 -12.63
CA GLN A 379 -8.80 -24.11 -13.17
C GLN A 379 -7.32 -23.95 -13.55
N SER A 380 -6.44 -24.84 -13.08
CA SER A 380 -4.98 -24.69 -13.24
C SER A 380 -4.54 -24.54 -14.69
N ASP A 381 -5.11 -25.34 -15.59
CA ASP A 381 -4.72 -25.37 -17.00
C ASP A 381 -5.08 -24.04 -17.67
N SER A 382 -6.33 -23.61 -17.55
CA SER A 382 -6.82 -22.33 -18.07
C SER A 382 -6.15 -21.11 -17.44
N ALA A 383 -5.85 -21.14 -16.13
CA ALA A 383 -5.12 -20.07 -15.45
C ALA A 383 -3.70 -19.88 -16.02
N SER A 384 -2.98 -20.97 -16.28
CA SER A 384 -1.65 -20.90 -16.91
C SER A 384 -1.69 -20.38 -18.36
N VAL A 385 -2.75 -20.69 -19.11
CA VAL A 385 -2.96 -20.15 -20.47
C VAL A 385 -3.17 -18.64 -20.41
N TYR A 386 -3.94 -18.16 -19.42
CA TYR A 386 -4.15 -16.73 -19.23
C TYR A 386 -2.86 -16.00 -18.82
N GLU A 387 -2.08 -16.55 -17.89
CA GLU A 387 -0.78 -16.00 -17.50
C GLU A 387 0.16 -15.87 -18.71
N ALA A 388 0.28 -16.91 -19.52
CA ALA A 388 1.09 -16.89 -20.74
C ALA A 388 0.59 -15.86 -21.77
N TYR A 389 -0.73 -15.64 -21.86
CA TYR A 389 -1.29 -14.58 -22.69
C TYR A 389 -0.84 -13.19 -22.20
N ILE A 390 -0.84 -12.94 -20.88
CA ILE A 390 -0.40 -11.65 -20.34
C ILE A 390 1.06 -11.37 -20.68
N GLN A 391 1.95 -12.35 -20.50
CA GLN A 391 3.38 -12.22 -20.86
C GLN A 391 3.55 -11.90 -22.36
N GLN A 392 2.83 -12.62 -23.23
CA GLN A 392 2.86 -12.38 -24.68
C GLN A 392 2.26 -11.03 -25.07
N ALA A 393 1.18 -10.60 -24.40
CA ALA A 393 0.54 -9.32 -24.66
C ALA A 393 1.46 -8.16 -24.27
N VAL A 394 2.07 -8.21 -23.09
CA VAL A 394 3.05 -7.20 -22.66
C VAL A 394 4.25 -7.19 -23.60
N ARG A 395 4.74 -8.36 -24.03
CA ARG A 395 5.83 -8.45 -25.01
C ARG A 395 5.45 -7.72 -26.31
N ALA A 396 4.27 -8.02 -26.85
CA ALA A 396 3.80 -7.39 -28.08
C ALA A 396 3.66 -5.86 -27.93
N MET A 397 3.20 -5.38 -26.76
CA MET A 397 3.09 -3.94 -26.49
C MET A 397 4.47 -3.25 -26.51
N VAL A 398 5.48 -3.82 -25.85
CA VAL A 398 6.82 -3.21 -25.78
C VAL A 398 7.64 -3.38 -27.07
N THR A 399 7.33 -4.37 -27.90
CA THR A 399 7.99 -4.57 -29.21
C THR A 399 7.26 -3.88 -30.37
N GLY A 400 6.08 -3.31 -30.12
CA GLY A 400 5.21 -2.76 -31.17
C GLY A 400 4.64 -3.82 -32.11
N GLU A 401 4.60 -5.08 -31.68
CA GLU A 401 3.98 -6.18 -32.43
C GLU A 401 2.46 -6.21 -32.24
N PRO A 402 1.70 -6.84 -33.16
CA PRO A 402 0.26 -7.04 -32.97
C PRO A 402 -0.03 -7.83 -31.69
N LEU A 403 -1.01 -7.38 -30.92
CA LEU A 403 -1.45 -8.10 -29.71
C LEU A 403 -1.87 -9.54 -30.05
N PRO A 404 -1.54 -10.52 -29.19
CA PRO A 404 -2.02 -11.89 -29.35
C PRO A 404 -3.54 -11.93 -29.28
N GLN A 405 -4.13 -12.91 -29.95
CA GLN A 405 -5.57 -13.17 -29.80
C GLN A 405 -5.88 -13.56 -28.34
N PRO A 406 -7.06 -13.18 -27.81
CA PRO A 406 -7.46 -13.60 -26.49
C PRO A 406 -7.40 -15.14 -26.31
N PRO A 407 -7.19 -15.64 -25.08
CA PRO A 407 -7.09 -17.07 -24.81
C PRO A 407 -8.26 -17.88 -25.37
N THR A 408 -7.98 -19.10 -25.85
CA THR A 408 -9.01 -20.04 -26.28
C THR A 408 -9.70 -20.71 -25.09
N GLY A 409 -10.87 -21.31 -25.32
CA GLY A 409 -11.62 -22.05 -24.29
C GLY A 409 -12.35 -21.18 -23.26
N ARG A 410 -12.50 -19.88 -23.52
CA ARG A 410 -13.22 -18.94 -22.66
C ARG A 410 -14.73 -18.96 -22.87
N ASP A 411 -15.20 -19.38 -24.04
CA ASP A 411 -16.62 -19.52 -24.37
C ASP A 411 -17.30 -20.47 -23.38
N LEU A 412 -18.53 -20.13 -22.99
CA LEU A 412 -19.27 -20.84 -21.95
C LEU A 412 -20.28 -21.80 -22.57
N ASN A 413 -20.29 -23.03 -22.10
CA ASN A 413 -21.37 -23.99 -22.30
C ASN A 413 -21.96 -24.31 -20.94
N VAL A 414 -23.14 -23.76 -20.65
CA VAL A 414 -23.73 -23.78 -19.31
C VAL A 414 -25.19 -24.23 -19.36
N ALA A 415 -25.68 -24.75 -18.25
CA ALA A 415 -27.11 -24.93 -18.05
C ALA A 415 -27.74 -23.64 -17.50
N PRO A 416 -29.08 -23.54 -17.42
CA PRO A 416 -29.73 -22.45 -16.74
C PRO A 416 -29.18 -22.27 -15.32
N GLY A 417 -28.94 -21.02 -14.92
CA GLY A 417 -28.27 -20.68 -13.68
C GLY A 417 -27.57 -19.33 -13.74
N ALA A 418 -26.98 -18.93 -12.61
CA ALA A 418 -26.17 -17.72 -12.48
C ALA A 418 -24.67 -18.07 -12.46
N TYR A 419 -23.86 -17.27 -13.17
CA TYR A 419 -22.41 -17.47 -13.28
C TYR A 419 -21.70 -16.11 -13.26
N GLN A 420 -20.56 -16.01 -12.58
CA GLN A 420 -19.78 -14.79 -12.62
C GLN A 420 -18.84 -14.77 -13.84
N LEU A 421 -18.98 -13.73 -14.68
CA LEU A 421 -17.98 -13.36 -15.68
C LEU A 421 -16.99 -12.37 -15.08
N ILE A 422 -15.78 -12.37 -15.63
CA ILE A 422 -14.66 -11.54 -15.21
C ILE A 422 -14.08 -10.84 -16.43
N GLY A 423 -13.95 -9.53 -16.31
CA GLY A 423 -13.22 -8.70 -17.25
C GLY A 423 -11.91 -8.27 -16.65
N ARG A 424 -10.80 -8.51 -17.34
CA ARG A 424 -9.45 -8.11 -16.91
C ARG A 424 -8.78 -7.26 -17.97
N GLY A 425 -8.07 -6.22 -17.55
CA GLY A 425 -7.38 -5.29 -18.45
C GLY A 425 -5.89 -5.21 -18.16
N VAL A 426 -5.09 -5.00 -19.22
CA VAL A 426 -3.64 -4.75 -19.09
C VAL A 426 -3.37 -3.30 -19.40
N TYR A 427 -2.84 -2.59 -18.40
CA TYR A 427 -2.32 -1.23 -18.51
C TYR A 427 -0.80 -1.29 -18.68
N LEU A 428 -0.26 -0.43 -19.53
CA LEU A 428 1.18 -0.25 -19.70
C LEU A 428 1.51 1.23 -19.57
N ASP A 429 2.24 1.60 -18.51
CA ASP A 429 2.72 2.97 -18.38
C ASP A 429 3.80 3.24 -19.43
N GLU A 430 3.87 4.48 -19.91
CA GLU A 430 4.89 4.90 -20.87
C GLU A 430 6.29 4.84 -20.22
N MET A 431 7.25 4.33 -21.00
CA MET A 431 8.66 4.30 -20.65
C MET A 431 9.38 5.40 -21.44
N ASP A 432 10.39 6.03 -20.85
CA ASP A 432 11.26 6.88 -21.65
C ASP A 432 12.07 6.05 -22.67
N ALA A 433 12.63 6.72 -23.68
CA ALA A 433 13.32 6.04 -24.77
C ALA A 433 14.53 5.22 -24.31
N ALA A 434 15.20 5.58 -23.22
CA ALA A 434 16.35 4.85 -22.71
C ALA A 434 15.91 3.57 -21.98
N HIS A 435 14.85 3.67 -21.18
CA HIS A 435 14.22 2.55 -20.51
C HIS A 435 13.60 1.56 -21.50
N GLU A 436 12.84 2.04 -22.49
CA GLU A 436 12.28 1.19 -23.55
C GLU A 436 13.40 0.44 -24.29
N GLN A 437 14.48 1.14 -24.64
CA GLN A 437 15.62 0.52 -25.33
C GLN A 437 16.30 -0.59 -24.49
N GLU A 438 16.38 -0.42 -23.16
CA GLU A 438 16.90 -1.46 -22.27
C GLU A 438 16.00 -2.70 -22.26
N VAL A 439 14.66 -2.53 -22.20
CA VAL A 439 13.71 -3.65 -22.30
C VAL A 439 13.92 -4.42 -23.61
N LEU A 440 14.06 -3.70 -24.72
CA LEU A 440 14.33 -4.31 -26.03
C LEU A 440 15.67 -5.03 -26.07
N THR A 441 16.71 -4.51 -25.41
CA THR A 441 18.02 -5.16 -25.32
C THR A 441 17.94 -6.47 -24.53
N ARG A 442 17.26 -6.49 -23.37
CA ARG A 442 17.05 -7.72 -22.59
C ARG A 442 16.32 -8.80 -23.38
N LEU A 443 15.27 -8.40 -24.10
CA LEU A 443 14.53 -9.28 -25.01
C LEU A 443 15.44 -9.87 -26.12
N GLN A 444 16.29 -9.05 -26.73
CA GLN A 444 17.23 -9.50 -27.76
C GLN A 444 18.30 -10.46 -27.22
N ASN A 445 18.73 -10.26 -25.97
CA ASN A 445 19.68 -11.12 -25.28
C ASN A 445 19.06 -12.44 -24.79
N GLY A 446 17.73 -12.56 -24.80
CA GLY A 446 17.01 -13.71 -24.25
C GLY A 446 17.04 -13.76 -22.73
N GLU A 447 17.16 -12.60 -22.07
CA GLU A 447 17.08 -12.49 -20.62
C GLU A 447 15.64 -12.77 -20.18
N THR A 448 15.46 -13.73 -19.27
CA THR A 448 14.12 -14.23 -18.92
C THR A 448 13.36 -13.29 -17.99
N ASP A 449 14.03 -12.31 -17.38
CA ASP A 449 13.52 -11.44 -16.32
C ASP A 449 13.16 -10.03 -16.82
N TRP A 450 13.11 -9.82 -18.13
CA TRP A 450 12.84 -8.52 -18.76
C TRP A 450 11.52 -7.88 -18.30
N LEU A 451 10.50 -8.69 -17.96
CA LEU A 451 9.21 -8.23 -17.43
C LEU A 451 9.34 -7.48 -16.10
N ARG A 452 10.40 -7.73 -15.31
CA ARG A 452 10.63 -7.06 -14.01
C ARG A 452 10.81 -5.55 -14.14
N ILE A 453 11.34 -5.11 -15.28
CA ILE A 453 11.60 -3.70 -15.55
C ILE A 453 10.48 -3.04 -16.34
N VAL A 454 9.38 -3.73 -16.68
CA VAL A 454 8.27 -3.14 -17.45
C VAL A 454 7.16 -2.64 -16.51
N PRO A 455 6.74 -1.36 -16.59
CA PRO A 455 5.70 -0.80 -15.71
C PRO A 455 4.29 -1.14 -16.21
N PHE A 456 3.93 -2.43 -16.20
CA PHE A 456 2.58 -2.89 -16.59
C PHE A 456 1.73 -3.34 -15.38
N TYR A 457 0.41 -3.33 -15.53
CA TYR A 457 -0.55 -3.71 -14.50
C TYR A 457 -1.71 -4.47 -15.12
N GLU A 458 -1.90 -5.72 -14.69
CA GLU A 458 -3.09 -6.52 -14.99
C GLU A 458 -4.12 -6.24 -13.90
N VAL A 459 -5.32 -5.78 -14.24
CA VAL A 459 -6.32 -5.30 -13.28
C VAL A 459 -7.67 -5.96 -13.53
N ASN A 460 -8.35 -6.39 -12.47
CA ASN A 460 -9.73 -6.87 -12.53
C ASN A 460 -10.72 -5.70 -12.72
N LEU A 461 -11.24 -5.57 -13.93
CA LEU A 461 -12.16 -4.50 -14.33
C LEU A 461 -13.63 -4.93 -14.27
N THR A 462 -13.95 -6.09 -13.68
CA THR A 462 -15.30 -6.66 -13.71
C THR A 462 -16.38 -5.70 -13.22
N LEU A 463 -16.10 -5.02 -12.12
CA LEU A 463 -17.01 -4.06 -11.49
C LEU A 463 -16.92 -2.64 -12.10
N LEU A 464 -16.02 -2.43 -13.06
CA LEU A 464 -15.70 -1.12 -13.64
C LEU A 464 -16.04 -1.05 -15.14
N SER A 465 -16.24 -2.20 -15.77
CA SER A 465 -16.60 -2.35 -17.18
C SER A 465 -18.11 -2.25 -17.37
N ASP A 466 -18.54 -1.84 -18.55
CA ASP A 466 -19.93 -1.97 -18.99
C ASP A 466 -20.16 -3.34 -19.64
N TRP A 467 -21.35 -3.88 -19.44
CA TRP A 467 -21.71 -5.24 -19.84
C TRP A 467 -23.00 -5.24 -20.65
N GLU A 468 -23.03 -6.04 -21.71
CA GLU A 468 -24.21 -6.20 -22.57
C GLU A 468 -24.33 -7.64 -23.09
N SER A 469 -25.57 -8.11 -23.21
CA SER A 469 -25.91 -9.37 -23.88
C SER A 469 -26.69 -9.07 -25.15
N ASP A 470 -26.29 -9.66 -26.27
CA ASP A 470 -27.02 -9.52 -27.55
C ASP A 470 -28.41 -10.18 -27.54
N ASN A 471 -28.63 -11.16 -26.66
CA ASN A 471 -29.85 -11.91 -26.50
C ASN A 471 -30.12 -12.22 -25.02
N ALA A 472 -30.58 -11.20 -24.31
CA ALA A 472 -30.92 -11.28 -22.89
C ALA A 472 -32.00 -12.32 -22.53
N VAL A 473 -32.77 -12.82 -23.52
CA VAL A 473 -33.77 -13.89 -23.30
C VAL A 473 -33.10 -15.25 -23.12
N VAL A 474 -31.98 -15.48 -23.81
CA VAL A 474 -31.15 -16.70 -23.67
C VAL A 474 -30.24 -16.56 -22.46
N ALA A 475 -29.48 -15.48 -22.40
CA ALA A 475 -28.62 -15.18 -21.27
C ALA A 475 -28.48 -13.66 -21.10
N SER A 476 -28.81 -13.15 -19.92
CA SER A 476 -28.64 -11.74 -19.57
C SER A 476 -27.40 -11.53 -18.70
N VAL A 477 -26.83 -10.34 -18.72
CA VAL A 477 -25.70 -9.96 -17.87
C VAL A 477 -26.03 -8.70 -17.07
N THR A 478 -25.71 -8.68 -15.79
CA THR A 478 -25.94 -7.49 -14.96
C THR A 478 -24.98 -6.37 -15.31
N ASN A 479 -25.47 -5.13 -15.36
CA ASN A 479 -24.67 -3.92 -15.51
C ASN A 479 -25.18 -2.79 -14.59
N GLU A 480 -25.12 -2.99 -13.27
CA GLU A 480 -25.65 -2.02 -12.31
C GLU A 480 -24.76 -0.76 -12.20
N PRO A 481 -25.34 0.43 -11.98
CA PRO A 481 -24.56 1.63 -11.68
C PRO A 481 -23.72 1.47 -10.40
N ILE A 482 -22.48 1.97 -10.42
CA ILE A 482 -21.56 1.96 -9.26
C ILE A 482 -22.09 2.86 -8.12
N GLY A 483 -22.97 3.82 -8.45
CA GLY A 483 -23.43 4.93 -7.60
C GLY A 483 -24.70 4.72 -6.77
N THR A 484 -25.11 3.48 -6.44
CA THR A 484 -26.30 3.30 -5.59
C THR A 484 -26.00 3.69 -4.14
N ILE A 485 -26.29 4.95 -3.82
CA ILE A 485 -26.44 5.44 -2.45
C ILE A 485 -27.37 4.46 -1.71
N VAL A 486 -26.83 3.90 -0.63
CA VAL A 486 -27.46 2.95 0.29
C VAL A 486 -28.90 3.33 0.61
N ASP A 487 -29.84 2.45 0.27
CA ASP A 487 -31.25 2.59 0.64
C ASP A 487 -31.55 1.68 1.84
N PRO A 488 -31.55 2.22 3.07
CA PRO A 488 -31.91 1.45 4.27
C PRO A 488 -33.40 1.09 4.33
N GLU A 489 -34.28 1.74 3.56
CA GLU A 489 -35.70 1.39 3.50
C GLU A 489 -35.93 0.12 2.66
N ASN A 490 -35.12 -0.11 1.62
CA ASN A 490 -35.21 -1.26 0.73
C ASN A 490 -34.11 -2.33 0.93
N SER A 491 -33.23 -2.15 1.92
CA SER A 491 -32.19 -3.12 2.31
C SER A 491 -31.12 -3.42 1.24
N PHE A 492 -30.77 -2.45 0.39
CA PHE A 492 -29.67 -2.54 -0.58
C PHE A 492 -28.44 -1.77 -0.07
N TYR A 493 -27.32 -2.45 0.17
CA TYR A 493 -26.18 -1.88 0.91
C TYR A 493 -24.84 -1.93 0.15
N GLY A 494 -24.49 -0.84 -0.54
CA GLY A 494 -23.10 -0.51 -0.92
C GLY A 494 -22.37 -1.52 -1.80
N THR A 495 -23.10 -2.48 -2.37
CA THR A 495 -22.66 -3.48 -3.33
C THR A 495 -23.49 -3.35 -4.59
N TYR A 496 -22.94 -3.78 -5.71
CA TYR A 496 -23.66 -3.81 -6.98
C TYR A 496 -23.21 -5.02 -7.81
N SER A 497 -24.01 -5.37 -8.81
CA SER A 497 -23.75 -6.49 -9.71
C SER A 497 -23.35 -6.01 -11.10
N ARG A 498 -22.13 -6.39 -11.52
CA ARG A 498 -21.65 -6.29 -12.90
C ARG A 498 -21.02 -7.61 -13.33
N GLY A 499 -21.21 -7.98 -14.60
CA GLY A 499 -20.67 -9.22 -15.15
C GLY A 499 -21.29 -10.51 -14.61
N ARG A 500 -22.41 -10.45 -13.87
CA ARG A 500 -23.14 -11.65 -13.46
C ARG A 500 -24.04 -12.09 -14.59
N LEU A 501 -23.71 -13.23 -15.19
CA LEU A 501 -24.49 -13.90 -16.21
C LEU A 501 -25.67 -14.63 -15.55
N GLN A 502 -26.86 -14.47 -16.12
CA GLN A 502 -28.05 -15.23 -15.80
C GLN A 502 -28.48 -15.97 -17.09
N ALA A 503 -28.17 -17.27 -17.14
CA ALA A 503 -28.51 -18.17 -18.23
C ALA A 503 -29.94 -18.70 -18.03
N GLU A 504 -30.79 -18.54 -19.05
CA GLU A 504 -32.23 -18.71 -18.92
C GLU A 504 -32.79 -19.80 -19.84
N GLN A 505 -32.63 -19.61 -21.16
CA GLN A 505 -33.28 -20.45 -22.17
C GLN A 505 -32.27 -21.10 -23.10
N ASN A 506 -32.66 -22.24 -23.67
CA ASN A 506 -31.82 -22.94 -24.65
C ASN A 506 -31.49 -22.04 -25.85
N GLY A 507 -30.21 -21.89 -26.17
CA GLY A 507 -29.78 -21.05 -27.28
C GLY A 507 -28.36 -20.54 -27.12
N MET A 508 -28.03 -19.51 -27.91
CA MET A 508 -26.74 -18.82 -27.85
C MET A 508 -26.96 -17.32 -27.65
N SER A 509 -26.11 -16.70 -26.84
CA SER A 509 -25.98 -15.25 -26.73
C SER A 509 -24.50 -14.89 -26.68
N VAL A 510 -24.12 -13.78 -27.29
CA VAL A 510 -22.81 -13.15 -27.13
C VAL A 510 -22.90 -12.15 -25.99
N VAL A 511 -22.00 -12.31 -25.01
CA VAL A 511 -21.83 -11.36 -23.92
C VAL A 511 -20.59 -10.52 -24.18
N ASN A 512 -20.76 -9.21 -24.17
CA ASN A 512 -19.72 -8.23 -24.44
C ASN A 512 -19.38 -7.45 -23.17
N MET A 513 -18.10 -7.14 -23.01
CA MET A 513 -17.61 -6.16 -22.04
C MET A 513 -16.99 -4.96 -22.76
N GLN A 514 -17.12 -3.78 -22.17
CA GLN A 514 -16.57 -2.53 -22.69
C GLN A 514 -15.91 -1.71 -21.58
N VAL A 515 -14.74 -1.13 -21.88
CA VAL A 515 -14.00 -0.26 -20.95
C VAL A 515 -13.38 0.92 -21.71
N LEU A 516 -13.42 2.11 -21.10
CA LEU A 516 -12.65 3.26 -21.57
C LEU A 516 -11.15 3.10 -21.28
N GLY A 517 -10.31 3.69 -22.12
CA GLY A 517 -8.87 3.44 -22.11
C GLY A 517 -8.08 4.18 -21.04
N GLY A 518 -8.62 5.28 -20.50
CA GLY A 518 -7.97 6.13 -19.52
C GLY A 518 -8.47 5.95 -18.08
N ASN A 519 -8.28 6.99 -17.27
CA ASN A 519 -8.69 7.01 -15.87
C ASN A 519 -10.20 6.79 -15.70
N SER A 520 -11.05 7.27 -16.62
CA SER A 520 -12.52 7.06 -16.56
C SER A 520 -12.90 5.58 -16.60
N GLY A 521 -12.12 4.75 -17.31
CA GLY A 521 -12.32 3.30 -17.34
C GLY A 521 -12.03 2.62 -16.00
N VAL A 522 -11.06 3.14 -15.24
CA VAL A 522 -10.72 2.64 -13.90
C VAL A 522 -11.75 3.06 -12.86
N ILE A 523 -12.40 4.20 -13.03
CA ILE A 523 -13.50 4.63 -12.14
C ILE A 523 -14.89 4.16 -12.59
N GLY A 524 -14.99 3.54 -13.77
CA GLY A 524 -16.25 3.07 -14.36
C GLY A 524 -17.25 4.21 -14.62
N SER A 525 -16.74 5.38 -15.04
CA SER A 525 -17.56 6.56 -15.37
C SER A 525 -17.64 6.80 -16.87
N ALA A 526 -18.52 7.70 -17.29
CA ALA A 526 -18.47 8.27 -18.62
C ALA A 526 -17.13 8.99 -18.87
N ALA A 527 -16.76 9.12 -20.14
CA ALA A 527 -15.53 9.79 -20.55
C ALA A 527 -15.55 11.28 -20.16
N THR A 528 -14.43 11.77 -19.62
CA THR A 528 -14.27 13.19 -19.27
C THR A 528 -13.77 14.04 -20.43
N ASN A 529 -13.26 13.43 -21.49
CA ASN A 529 -12.71 14.11 -22.66
C ASN A 529 -12.86 13.26 -23.95
N PRO A 530 -12.76 13.88 -25.14
CA PRO A 530 -12.95 13.17 -26.41
C PRO A 530 -11.91 12.08 -26.72
N VAL A 531 -10.68 12.19 -26.18
CA VAL A 531 -9.63 11.18 -26.40
C VAL A 531 -10.02 9.89 -25.70
N ASP A 532 -10.44 10.00 -24.44
CA ASP A 532 -10.92 8.88 -23.64
C ASP A 532 -12.21 8.28 -24.23
N ALA A 533 -13.15 9.13 -24.68
CA ALA A 533 -14.37 8.68 -25.36
C ALA A 533 -14.10 7.90 -26.66
N GLY A 534 -12.98 8.18 -27.34
CA GLY A 534 -12.56 7.48 -28.56
C GLY A 534 -11.72 6.22 -28.30
N ARG A 535 -11.25 5.99 -27.08
CA ARG A 535 -10.40 4.85 -26.71
C ARG A 535 -11.22 3.81 -25.96
N VAL A 536 -11.99 3.06 -26.71
CA VAL A 536 -12.90 2.05 -26.16
C VAL A 536 -12.37 0.66 -26.45
N PHE A 537 -12.16 -0.13 -25.40
CA PHE A 537 -11.70 -1.51 -25.50
C PHE A 537 -12.88 -2.46 -25.25
N THR A 538 -12.97 -3.50 -26.07
CA THR A 538 -14.07 -4.47 -26.00
C THR A 538 -13.54 -5.87 -26.15
N ASP A 539 -14.18 -6.81 -25.47
CA ASP A 539 -14.00 -8.24 -25.71
C ASP A 539 -15.31 -8.98 -25.44
N ALA A 540 -15.43 -10.18 -25.99
CA ALA A 540 -16.67 -10.93 -25.98
C ALA A 540 -16.44 -12.44 -25.78
N VAL A 541 -17.46 -13.10 -25.23
CA VAL A 541 -17.53 -14.56 -25.16
C VAL A 541 -18.89 -15.04 -25.66
N ASN A 542 -18.88 -16.21 -26.31
CA ASN A 542 -20.12 -16.90 -26.66
C ASN A 542 -20.61 -17.66 -25.43
N VAL A 543 -21.90 -17.50 -25.12
CA VAL A 543 -22.61 -18.25 -24.09
C VAL A 543 -23.62 -19.15 -24.77
N THR A 544 -23.38 -20.45 -24.74
CA THR A 544 -24.34 -21.47 -25.17
C THR A 544 -25.03 -22.02 -23.94
N VAL A 545 -26.36 -21.83 -23.88
CA VAL A 545 -27.20 -22.35 -22.81
C VAL A 545 -27.86 -23.64 -23.28
N THR A 546 -27.63 -24.73 -22.54
CA THR A 546 -28.28 -26.02 -22.76
C THR A 546 -29.32 -26.22 -21.66
N ALA A 547 -30.59 -25.92 -21.96
CA ALA A 547 -31.68 -25.96 -20.99
C ALA A 547 -32.50 -27.28 -21.05
N GLN A 548 -31.93 -28.33 -21.63
CA GLN A 548 -32.55 -29.64 -21.74
C GLN A 548 -31.51 -30.76 -21.62
N ASP A 549 -31.86 -31.82 -20.90
CA ASP A 549 -31.10 -33.07 -20.84
C ASP A 549 -32.03 -34.28 -21.06
N GLU A 550 -31.69 -35.14 -22.01
CA GLU A 550 -32.47 -36.33 -22.42
C GLU A 550 -34.00 -36.08 -22.61
N ASN A 551 -34.39 -34.90 -23.11
CA ASN A 551 -35.78 -34.38 -23.26
C ASN A 551 -36.48 -33.90 -21.98
N THR A 552 -35.74 -33.77 -20.88
CA THR A 552 -36.20 -33.12 -19.66
C THR A 552 -35.72 -31.69 -19.65
N ASP A 553 -36.62 -30.72 -19.48
CA ASP A 553 -36.24 -29.32 -19.31
C ASP A 553 -35.42 -29.17 -18.02
N LEU A 554 -34.35 -28.39 -18.09
CA LEU A 554 -33.53 -27.99 -16.97
C LEU A 554 -33.86 -26.56 -16.58
N PHE A 555 -33.88 -26.30 -15.29
CA PHE A 555 -34.11 -24.99 -14.69
C PHE A 555 -33.05 -24.71 -13.62
N SER A 556 -33.14 -23.51 -13.06
CA SER A 556 -32.29 -23.07 -11.96
C SER A 556 -33.10 -22.41 -10.85
N VAL A 557 -32.50 -22.43 -9.66
CA VAL A 557 -32.88 -21.57 -8.57
C VAL A 557 -31.67 -20.71 -8.19
N THR A 558 -31.75 -19.42 -8.43
CA THR A 558 -30.68 -18.45 -8.18
C THR A 558 -31.12 -17.39 -7.17
N GLY A 559 -30.21 -16.53 -6.73
CA GLY A 559 -30.58 -15.41 -5.88
C GLY A 559 -29.39 -14.67 -5.31
N GLU A 560 -29.64 -13.45 -4.86
CA GLU A 560 -28.63 -12.62 -4.18
C GLU A 560 -28.61 -12.89 -2.69
N ILE A 561 -27.45 -12.75 -2.06
CA ILE A 561 -27.30 -12.79 -0.61
C ILE A 561 -26.88 -11.40 -0.14
N ASN A 562 -27.85 -10.62 0.32
CA ASN A 562 -27.61 -9.32 0.94
C ASN A 562 -27.12 -9.54 2.36
N CYS A 563 -26.03 -8.89 2.74
CA CYS A 563 -25.32 -9.19 3.99
C CYS A 563 -25.19 -7.97 4.90
N LEU A 564 -25.60 -8.13 6.16
CA LEU A 564 -25.47 -7.12 7.21
C LEU A 564 -24.60 -7.63 8.37
N ASP A 565 -23.65 -6.80 8.79
CA ASP A 565 -22.89 -7.01 10.01
C ASP A 565 -23.71 -6.66 11.26
N ALA A 566 -23.14 -6.91 12.45
CA ALA A 566 -23.81 -6.66 13.73
C ALA A 566 -24.19 -5.18 13.97
N LEU A 567 -23.67 -4.25 13.16
CA LEU A 567 -23.97 -2.82 13.22
C LEU A 567 -25.00 -2.40 12.14
N GLY A 568 -25.51 -3.34 11.34
CA GLY A 568 -26.41 -3.06 10.23
C GLY A 568 -25.70 -2.44 9.02
N SER A 569 -24.38 -2.58 8.91
CA SER A 569 -23.59 -2.16 7.75
C SER A 569 -23.32 -3.33 6.79
N SER A 570 -22.97 -3.03 5.54
CA SER A 570 -22.58 -4.07 4.57
C SER A 570 -21.40 -4.90 5.08
N CYS A 571 -21.51 -6.21 4.97
CA CYS A 571 -20.50 -7.15 5.44
C CYS A 571 -19.12 -6.95 4.82
N LYS A 572 -18.08 -7.24 5.61
CA LYS A 572 -16.68 -7.29 5.18
C LYS A 572 -16.37 -8.61 4.47
N ASN A 573 -15.27 -8.62 3.70
CA ASN A 573 -14.82 -9.81 2.94
C ASN A 573 -14.73 -11.09 3.78
N ASN A 574 -14.26 -11.01 5.03
CA ASN A 574 -14.14 -12.17 5.91
C ASN A 574 -15.51 -12.72 6.35
N GLN A 575 -16.52 -11.86 6.48
CA GLN A 575 -17.89 -12.24 6.83
C GLN A 575 -18.60 -12.91 5.65
N LEU A 576 -18.20 -12.63 4.41
CA LEU A 576 -18.75 -13.28 3.21
C LEU A 576 -18.14 -14.67 2.91
N ARG A 577 -17.10 -15.09 3.64
CA ARG A 577 -16.47 -16.42 3.46
C ARG A 577 -17.27 -17.53 4.13
N ASN A 578 -17.13 -18.77 3.65
CA ASN A 578 -17.71 -19.97 4.26
C ASN A 578 -19.25 -19.92 4.41
N VAL A 579 -19.94 -19.20 3.53
CA VAL A 579 -21.39 -19.32 3.38
C VAL A 579 -21.65 -20.64 2.66
N ASN A 580 -22.49 -21.48 3.24
CA ASN A 580 -22.86 -22.77 2.69
C ASN A 580 -24.29 -22.70 2.14
N VAL A 581 -24.48 -23.17 0.91
CA VAL A 581 -25.78 -23.28 0.25
C VAL A 581 -25.94 -24.72 -0.19
N THR A 582 -26.92 -25.41 0.37
CA THR A 582 -27.11 -26.85 0.14
C THR A 582 -28.50 -27.12 -0.40
N ILE A 583 -28.61 -28.03 -1.36
CA ILE A 583 -29.88 -28.53 -1.92
C ILE A 583 -30.17 -29.93 -1.38
N SER A 584 -31.46 -30.24 -1.16
CA SER A 584 -31.88 -31.50 -0.54
C SER A 584 -31.67 -32.76 -1.37
N ASP A 585 -31.32 -32.61 -2.65
CA ASP A 585 -30.99 -33.72 -3.57
C ASP A 585 -29.46 -33.86 -3.68
N LEU A 586 -28.95 -35.06 -3.42
CA LEU A 586 -27.50 -35.33 -3.44
C LEU A 586 -26.89 -35.32 -4.84
N ASN A 587 -27.71 -35.36 -5.90
CA ASN A 587 -27.25 -35.29 -7.29
C ASN A 587 -27.19 -33.85 -7.81
N LEU A 588 -27.70 -32.89 -7.04
CA LEU A 588 -27.69 -31.48 -7.38
C LEU A 588 -26.71 -30.74 -6.46
N SER A 589 -26.19 -29.62 -6.94
CA SER A 589 -25.31 -28.75 -6.17
C SER A 589 -25.72 -27.30 -6.34
N CYS A 590 -25.51 -26.51 -5.29
CA CYS A 590 -25.60 -25.06 -5.35
C CYS A 590 -24.20 -24.49 -5.15
N GLU A 591 -23.86 -23.50 -5.97
CA GLU A 591 -22.65 -22.72 -5.79
C GLU A 591 -22.99 -21.39 -5.13
N TYR A 592 -22.16 -20.96 -4.19
CA TYR A 592 -22.16 -19.60 -3.67
C TYR A 592 -20.94 -18.88 -4.21
N GLN A 593 -21.15 -17.72 -4.82
CA GLN A 593 -20.09 -16.90 -5.38
C GLN A 593 -20.13 -15.50 -4.77
N THR A 594 -18.94 -15.01 -4.41
CA THR A 594 -18.71 -13.64 -3.96
C THR A 594 -17.40 -13.18 -4.54
N GLY A 595 -17.34 -11.94 -5.00
CA GLY A 595 -16.06 -11.28 -5.29
C GLY A 595 -15.70 -10.22 -4.27
N GLY A 596 -16.15 -10.35 -3.02
CA GLY A 596 -15.79 -9.45 -1.94
C GLY A 596 -16.71 -8.23 -1.79
N ARG A 597 -16.23 -7.20 -1.08
CA ARG A 597 -17.01 -6.21 -0.33
C ARG A 597 -17.98 -5.38 -1.17
N ASN A 598 -17.65 -5.12 -2.43
CA ASN A 598 -18.42 -4.22 -3.29
C ASN A 598 -19.21 -4.97 -4.38
N GLN A 599 -19.10 -6.29 -4.44
CA GLN A 599 -19.86 -7.12 -5.36
C GLN A 599 -20.98 -7.80 -4.60
N THR A 600 -22.20 -7.70 -5.12
CA THR A 600 -23.35 -8.38 -4.53
C THR A 600 -23.13 -9.90 -4.57
N PRO A 601 -23.03 -10.59 -3.41
CA PRO A 601 -22.89 -12.05 -3.37
C PRO A 601 -24.14 -12.72 -3.94
N PHE A 602 -23.98 -13.89 -4.55
CA PHE A 602 -25.10 -14.63 -5.10
C PHE A 602 -24.90 -16.14 -4.97
N TYR A 603 -25.98 -16.88 -5.15
CA TYR A 603 -25.95 -18.32 -5.24
C TYR A 603 -26.65 -18.80 -6.52
N SER A 604 -26.26 -19.99 -6.97
CA SER A 604 -26.76 -20.62 -8.18
C SER A 604 -26.91 -22.12 -7.96
N CYS A 605 -28.14 -22.60 -7.94
CA CYS A 605 -28.47 -24.02 -8.04
C CYS A 605 -28.88 -24.30 -9.48
N ALA A 606 -27.94 -24.76 -10.30
CA ALA A 606 -28.13 -25.03 -11.72
C ALA A 606 -28.54 -26.51 -11.97
N ASN A 607 -28.84 -26.85 -13.22
CA ASN A 607 -29.14 -28.23 -13.66
C ASN A 607 -30.32 -28.90 -12.95
N ILE A 608 -31.34 -28.15 -12.51
CA ILE A 608 -32.48 -28.73 -11.78
C ILE A 608 -33.52 -29.24 -12.77
N PRO A 609 -33.84 -30.54 -12.80
CA PRO A 609 -34.84 -31.08 -13.73
C PRO A 609 -36.24 -30.51 -13.47
N ALA A 610 -37.02 -30.35 -14.54
CA ALA A 610 -38.42 -30.00 -14.46
C ALA A 610 -39.21 -30.96 -13.55
N GLY A 611 -40.08 -30.39 -12.72
CA GLY A 611 -40.89 -31.11 -11.74
C GLY A 611 -40.18 -31.39 -10.41
N TRP A 612 -38.92 -31.02 -10.25
CA TRP A 612 -38.20 -31.17 -8.99
C TRP A 612 -38.92 -30.47 -7.83
N SER A 613 -38.92 -31.12 -6.66
CA SER A 613 -39.44 -30.57 -5.41
C SER A 613 -38.46 -30.85 -4.28
N GLY A 614 -38.21 -29.87 -3.42
CA GLY A 614 -37.23 -30.00 -2.36
C GLY A 614 -36.91 -28.68 -1.67
N LEU A 615 -35.78 -28.67 -0.94
CA LEU A 615 -35.35 -27.56 -0.10
C LEU A 615 -33.96 -27.10 -0.50
N ILE A 616 -33.75 -25.79 -0.49
CA ILE A 616 -32.43 -25.14 -0.52
C ILE A 616 -32.22 -24.48 0.83
N THR A 617 -31.10 -24.78 1.50
CA THR A 617 -30.79 -24.32 2.86
C THR A 617 -29.54 -23.46 2.87
N PHE A 618 -29.56 -22.38 3.65
CA PHE A 618 -28.46 -21.43 3.79
C PHE A 618 -27.90 -21.49 5.21
N ALA A 619 -26.57 -21.60 5.33
CA ALA A 619 -25.93 -21.71 6.63
C ALA A 619 -24.56 -21.03 6.67
N LYS A 620 -24.27 -20.40 7.80
CA LYS A 620 -22.95 -19.87 8.16
C LYS A 620 -22.93 -19.70 9.67
N GLU A 621 -21.83 -20.09 10.31
CA GLU A 621 -21.66 -19.91 11.76
C GLU A 621 -21.64 -18.42 12.13
N GLY A 622 -22.40 -18.06 13.18
CA GLY A 622 -22.51 -16.69 13.66
C GLY A 622 -23.41 -15.78 12.82
N PHE A 623 -24.21 -16.33 11.90
CA PHE A 623 -25.13 -15.56 11.07
C PHE A 623 -26.50 -16.24 10.99
N SER A 624 -27.55 -15.42 10.81
CA SER A 624 -28.92 -15.85 10.52
C SER A 624 -29.29 -15.54 9.07
N PHE A 625 -30.16 -16.35 8.48
CA PHE A 625 -30.63 -16.21 7.10
C PHE A 625 -32.14 -16.03 7.07
N THR A 626 -32.63 -15.07 6.28
CA THR A 626 -34.05 -14.79 6.08
C THR A 626 -34.38 -14.78 4.58
N PRO A 627 -35.13 -15.78 4.07
CA PRO A 627 -35.48 -17.03 4.75
C PRO A 627 -34.25 -17.93 4.95
N ALA A 628 -34.27 -18.79 5.98
CA ALA A 628 -33.18 -19.76 6.22
C ALA A 628 -33.18 -20.93 5.22
N GLN A 629 -34.34 -21.18 4.60
CA GLN A 629 -34.51 -22.18 3.56
C GLN A 629 -35.57 -21.74 2.55
N VAL A 630 -35.41 -22.15 1.30
CA VAL A 630 -36.37 -21.96 0.21
C VAL A 630 -36.99 -23.32 -0.12
N SER A 631 -38.31 -23.40 -0.06
CA SER A 631 -39.08 -24.60 -0.46
C SER A 631 -39.55 -24.45 -1.90
N ILE A 632 -39.28 -25.47 -2.71
CA ILE A 632 -39.70 -25.53 -4.10
C ILE A 632 -40.64 -26.72 -4.25
N ASP A 633 -41.84 -26.45 -4.76
CA ASP A 633 -42.82 -27.46 -5.13
C ASP A 633 -42.96 -27.43 -6.66
N ASN A 634 -42.67 -28.57 -7.31
CA ASN A 634 -42.84 -28.80 -8.74
C ASN A 634 -42.25 -27.68 -9.62
N LEU A 635 -40.91 -27.58 -9.67
CA LEU A 635 -40.20 -26.56 -10.44
C LEU A 635 -40.53 -26.62 -11.94
N SER A 636 -41.10 -25.56 -12.49
CA SER A 636 -41.56 -25.51 -13.89
C SER A 636 -40.94 -24.34 -14.68
N GLY A 637 -39.87 -23.75 -14.18
CA GLY A 637 -39.21 -22.57 -14.74
C GLY A 637 -38.07 -22.11 -13.83
N ASN A 638 -37.18 -21.26 -14.35
CA ASN A 638 -36.15 -20.62 -13.54
C ASN A 638 -36.78 -19.75 -12.44
N ARG A 639 -36.19 -19.75 -11.24
CA ARG A 639 -36.70 -19.00 -10.09
C ARG A 639 -35.57 -18.24 -9.40
N GLN A 640 -35.90 -17.04 -8.91
CA GLN A 640 -34.96 -16.21 -8.16
C GLN A 640 -35.51 -15.94 -6.75
N PHE A 641 -34.67 -16.13 -5.72
CA PHE A 641 -35.00 -15.80 -4.33
C PHE A 641 -33.84 -15.09 -3.66
N ASN A 642 -34.01 -13.80 -3.34
CA ASN A 642 -32.98 -13.07 -2.60
C ASN A 642 -33.06 -13.39 -1.11
N ILE A 643 -31.90 -13.51 -0.47
CA ILE A 643 -31.73 -13.92 0.92
C ILE A 643 -31.05 -12.79 1.69
N LEU A 644 -31.53 -12.50 2.89
CA LEU A 644 -30.85 -11.62 3.83
C LEU A 644 -30.03 -12.45 4.83
N MET A 645 -28.73 -12.20 4.89
CA MET A 645 -27.78 -12.77 5.85
C MET A 645 -27.41 -11.69 6.89
N GLN A 646 -27.59 -11.98 8.18
CA GLN A 646 -27.33 -11.01 9.27
C GLN A 646 -26.48 -11.63 10.38
N GLU A 647 -25.42 -10.94 10.80
CA GLU A 647 -24.53 -11.34 11.90
C GLU A 647 -25.21 -11.33 13.28
#